data_AF-A0AAN8QAQ6-F1
#
_entry.id   AF-A0AAN8QAQ6-F1
#
_cell.length_a   1.000
_cell.length_b   1.000
_cell.length_c   1.000
_cell.angle_alpha   90.00
_cell.angle_beta   90.00
_cell.angle_gamma   90.00
#
_symmetry.space_group_name_H-M   'P 1'
#
loop_
_entity.id
_entity.type
_entity.pdbx_description
1 polymer ?
#
loop_
_entity_poly.entity_id
_entity_poly.type
_entity_poly.pdbx_seq_one_letter_code
_entity_poly.pdbx_strand_id
1 'polypeptide(L)'
;MYEVMQGDTTTLSWRLPSPGHNNGPQQSPFSEEGGPTKILKVCFSTNNTLGKNFKLVKCDSSWQIRAIVQSILTSGRLGPNILYKGCYGLLLKHLKSDELHWLHPDLTVGEVEQRYESHHVEAEWRYDLRVRYIPVNFLEKFKEDKTTLLYFYQQVRSDYMQYHASKVSDGMALQLGCLEIRRFYKDMNAKGLEKKSNFELLEKDVGLNLFFPQELIDSMKSRPLRKLIQQTFQQYAALKEEECVVRFFQTLTDFLSIGEEVYPCELVQGWSLSVELVIGARGIRQRTQKDSAPVCLANFKQIKSIKCLSQSDDKALLNLDIDGARQPLSINVTKFAMAENMVDLIDGYCRLEHATDKSFIVIRPNKDANLRSSLPDLPTNQTVNTDSIRNSMGSEIYAEIDERPRSVVKYGIDREDIVLGRILGEGFFGEVYEGMYKKSNGKRLSVAVKTCKDCSPDVMEKFMSEAVIMKNLNHPHIVSLIGVIEEDPVWIVMELYQYGELGNYLVENQRKLTNITLVLFSLQICKALVYLEGISMVHRDIAVRNVLVATADCVRLGDFGLSRYIEEEEYYKASVSRLPIKWMAPESINFRRFTTASDVWMFAVCMWEILSHGQQPFFWLENRDVINQLEQGIRLPKPDNCPPALYSLMTRCWSYDPRDRPSFTELVVKISDVHQMEKEQQVERERDRKRSTKFFDTKLNFNEPPPKPSRLKPGGRFGKSIGLHIQLNEALCASSPDLVSPCEFTTPVDSRSNALMVPMVSPRRCSMGEGEFVVEPSSKEDAQRLWQMERLRMQETMRQQKQQMMEDNKWLTKEERLLDPMGQEDASSPLSPEAETEHAPPDKPPRLPVPTAQAFPTAELDRSDDQVYQAVMELVKVVVQLKNDVNTLQPEQYINIVKSIGLTLRSLIHSVDDILPTLHESIRTEIEGTQKLLNNDMAELISKMRLAQQNAITSLKEECKKQMLTAAHNLAMDGKNLLDAVDQARVRANLAKPKPEDP
;
A
#
# COMPACT_ATOMS: atom_id res chain seq x y z
N MET A 1 -69.33 37.97 19.39
CA MET A 1 -69.98 37.92 20.71
C MET A 1 -70.23 36.46 21.02
N TYR A 2 -69.72 35.97 22.15
CA TYR A 2 -69.88 34.61 22.70
C TYR A 2 -69.35 33.47 21.79
N GLU A 3 -68.56 32.48 22.24
CA GLU A 3 -68.58 31.65 23.47
C GLU A 3 -69.78 30.70 23.53
N VAL A 4 -69.70 29.47 24.06
CA VAL A 4 -68.61 28.52 24.41
C VAL A 4 -69.29 27.13 24.55
N MET A 5 -68.52 26.03 24.57
CA MET A 5 -68.77 24.68 25.15
C MET A 5 -68.19 23.62 24.21
N GLN A 6 -66.99 23.12 24.49
CA GLN A 6 -66.73 21.88 25.27
C GLN A 6 -67.07 20.60 24.50
N GLY A 7 -66.01 19.84 24.19
CA GLY A 7 -66.04 18.46 23.72
C GLY A 7 -64.85 17.72 24.35
N ASP A 8 -65.06 16.47 24.75
CA ASP A 8 -64.19 15.79 25.72
C ASP A 8 -62.80 15.36 25.22
N THR A 9 -61.92 15.14 26.20
CA THR A 9 -60.60 14.51 26.04
C THR A 9 -60.69 13.13 25.40
N THR A 10 -60.10 12.96 24.21
CA THR A 10 -59.95 11.63 23.59
C THR A 10 -58.49 11.23 23.48
N THR A 11 -58.10 10.20 24.26
CA THR A 11 -56.81 9.53 24.11
C THR A 11 -56.80 8.71 22.82
N LEU A 12 -55.90 9.04 21.88
CA LEU A 12 -55.78 8.28 20.64
C LEU A 12 -55.15 6.90 20.92
N SER A 13 -55.86 5.86 20.50
CA SER A 13 -55.52 4.45 20.74
C SER A 13 -55.33 3.69 19.43
N TRP A 14 -54.41 2.73 19.45
CA TRP A 14 -54.08 1.82 18.36
C TRP A 14 -55.32 1.14 17.76
N ARG A 15 -55.33 0.97 16.42
CA ARG A 15 -56.28 0.10 15.71
C ARG A 15 -55.60 -0.63 14.55
N LEU A 16 -55.80 -1.93 14.47
CA LEU A 16 -55.66 -2.71 13.24
C LEU A 16 -57.06 -3.18 12.77
N PRO A 17 -57.29 -3.37 11.46
CA PRO A 17 -58.46 -4.09 10.94
C PRO A 17 -58.27 -5.61 11.06
N SER A 18 -59.37 -6.36 11.15
CA SER A 18 -59.37 -7.84 11.17
C SER A 18 -60.15 -8.42 9.98
N PRO A 19 -59.62 -9.44 9.28
CA PRO A 19 -60.37 -10.21 8.29
C PRO A 19 -61.19 -11.35 8.94
N GLY A 20 -62.14 -11.92 8.20
CA GLY A 20 -62.98 -13.05 8.65
C GLY A 20 -62.57 -14.41 8.07
N HIS A 21 -62.94 -15.49 8.77
CA HIS A 21 -62.83 -16.89 8.32
C HIS A 21 -63.74 -17.16 7.09
N ASN A 22 -63.61 -18.22 6.28
CA ASN A 22 -62.84 -19.49 6.39
C ASN A 22 -62.47 -19.98 4.94
N ASN A 23 -62.05 -21.21 4.55
CA ASN A 23 -62.07 -22.56 5.14
C ASN A 23 -61.11 -23.53 4.39
N GLY A 24 -60.75 -24.66 5.01
CA GLY A 24 -60.31 -25.89 4.32
C GLY A 24 -58.78 -26.11 4.16
N PRO A 25 -58.22 -27.29 4.52
CA PRO A 25 -56.78 -27.54 4.46
C PRO A 25 -56.33 -28.39 3.25
N GLN A 26 -55.18 -28.03 2.65
CA GLN A 26 -54.30 -28.93 1.89
C GLN A 26 -52.83 -28.64 2.25
N GLN A 27 -51.95 -29.62 2.05
CA GLN A 27 -50.57 -29.59 2.55
C GLN A 27 -49.60 -28.98 1.52
N SER A 28 -48.77 -28.03 1.96
CA SER A 28 -47.58 -27.54 1.25
C SER A 28 -46.47 -27.23 2.27
N PRO A 29 -45.17 -27.27 1.88
CA PRO A 29 -44.07 -27.18 2.82
C PRO A 29 -43.88 -25.77 3.40
N PHE A 30 -43.12 -25.70 4.51
CA PHE A 30 -42.78 -24.46 5.23
C PHE A 30 -42.28 -23.37 4.27
N SER A 31 -42.93 -22.21 4.33
CA SER A 31 -42.43 -20.93 3.84
C SER A 31 -42.27 -20.04 5.06
N GLU A 32 -41.11 -19.41 5.23
CA GLU A 32 -40.91 -18.43 6.30
C GLU A 32 -41.61 -17.12 5.91
N GLU A 33 -42.53 -16.63 6.75
CA GLU A 33 -43.17 -15.31 6.55
C GLU A 33 -42.20 -14.17 6.90
N GLY A 34 -41.19 -13.99 6.04
CA GLY A 34 -40.36 -12.79 6.05
C GLY A 34 -41.19 -11.56 5.70
N GLY A 35 -41.08 -10.50 6.51
CA GLY A 35 -41.72 -9.21 6.23
C GLY A 35 -41.20 -8.57 4.94
N PRO A 36 -41.84 -7.47 4.46
CA PRO A 36 -41.39 -6.75 3.28
C PRO A 36 -39.92 -6.35 3.43
N THR A 37 -39.09 -6.81 2.49
CA THR A 37 -37.64 -6.61 2.54
C THR A 37 -37.29 -5.18 2.11
N LYS A 38 -36.53 -4.48 2.96
CA LYS A 38 -35.96 -3.15 2.72
C LYS A 38 -34.45 -3.22 2.48
N ILE A 39 -33.90 -2.22 1.79
CA ILE A 39 -32.46 -2.04 1.60
C ILE A 39 -32.07 -0.64 2.11
N LEU A 40 -31.57 -0.57 3.34
CA LEU A 40 -31.15 0.69 3.95
C LEU A 40 -29.76 1.12 3.45
N LYS A 41 -29.64 2.38 3.00
CA LYS A 41 -28.37 2.99 2.59
C LYS A 41 -27.71 3.72 3.77
N VAL A 42 -26.87 3.02 4.53
CA VAL A 42 -26.19 3.60 5.69
C VAL A 42 -24.82 4.15 5.30
N CYS A 43 -24.65 5.45 5.46
CA CYS A 43 -23.43 6.20 5.16
C CYS A 43 -22.44 6.16 6.34
N PHE A 44 -21.14 6.31 6.04
CA PHE A 44 -20.08 6.36 7.05
C PHE A 44 -18.83 7.11 6.55
N SER A 45 -17.97 7.54 7.48
CA SER A 45 -16.70 8.21 7.19
C SER A 45 -15.62 7.22 6.74
N THR A 46 -14.78 7.62 5.77
CA THR A 46 -13.50 6.94 5.47
C THR A 46 -12.41 7.97 5.13
N ASN A 47 -11.15 7.52 5.02
CA ASN A 47 -9.98 8.37 4.76
C ASN A 47 -10.07 9.22 3.48
N ASN A 48 -10.75 8.75 2.43
CA ASN A 48 -10.64 9.35 1.09
C ASN A 48 -11.74 10.37 0.77
N THR A 49 -12.91 10.29 1.41
CA THR A 49 -14.07 11.14 1.10
C THR A 49 -14.95 11.38 2.33
N LEU A 50 -15.18 12.65 2.68
CA LEU A 50 -16.20 13.04 3.66
C LEU A 50 -17.58 12.63 3.11
N GLY A 51 -18.34 11.84 3.88
CA GLY A 51 -19.76 11.58 3.68
C GLY A 51 -20.20 10.83 2.40
N LYS A 52 -19.29 10.46 1.47
CA LYS A 52 -19.65 9.75 0.22
C LYS A 52 -19.69 8.21 0.35
N ASN A 53 -19.10 7.61 1.38
CA ASN A 53 -19.06 6.16 1.53
C ASN A 53 -20.34 5.65 2.21
N PHE A 54 -20.82 4.49 1.78
CA PHE A 54 -22.02 3.85 2.32
C PHE A 54 -21.97 2.32 2.18
N LYS A 55 -22.83 1.64 2.91
CA LYS A 55 -23.14 0.21 2.75
C LYS A 55 -24.66 0.08 2.59
N LEU A 56 -25.08 -0.76 1.65
CA LEU A 56 -26.46 -1.20 1.54
C LEU A 56 -26.69 -2.36 2.52
N VAL A 57 -27.77 -2.29 3.31
CA VAL A 57 -28.13 -3.30 4.30
C VAL A 57 -29.52 -3.84 3.96
N LYS A 58 -29.59 -5.05 3.42
CA LYS A 58 -30.83 -5.82 3.25
C LYS A 58 -31.33 -6.25 4.64
N CYS A 59 -32.57 -5.94 4.96
CA CYS A 59 -33.24 -6.26 6.22
C CYS A 59 -34.75 -6.37 5.99
N ASP A 60 -35.50 -6.86 6.97
CA ASP A 60 -36.97 -6.76 7.01
C ASP A 60 -37.42 -5.76 8.08
N SER A 61 -38.71 -5.44 8.10
CA SER A 61 -39.28 -4.43 9.00
C SER A 61 -39.17 -4.77 10.51
N SER A 62 -38.92 -6.03 10.88
CA SER A 62 -38.73 -6.45 12.28
C SER A 62 -37.31 -6.23 12.82
N TRP A 63 -36.32 -5.96 11.95
CA TRP A 63 -34.94 -5.77 12.37
C TRP A 63 -34.80 -4.57 13.28
N GLN A 64 -34.12 -4.76 14.42
CA GLN A 64 -33.78 -3.64 15.30
C GLN A 64 -32.56 -2.86 14.79
N ILE A 65 -32.49 -1.57 15.10
CA ILE A 65 -31.36 -0.70 14.74
C ILE A 65 -30.02 -1.23 15.28
N ARG A 66 -29.99 -1.90 16.44
CA ARG A 66 -28.81 -2.62 16.94
C ARG A 66 -28.29 -3.69 15.96
N ALA A 67 -29.16 -4.39 15.24
CA ALA A 67 -28.77 -5.40 14.24
C ALA A 67 -28.19 -4.74 12.97
N ILE A 68 -28.77 -3.62 12.52
CA ILE A 68 -28.24 -2.81 11.41
C ILE A 68 -26.82 -2.31 11.73
N VAL A 69 -26.64 -1.69 12.89
CA VAL A 69 -25.32 -1.21 13.35
C VAL A 69 -24.33 -2.37 13.47
N GLN A 70 -24.71 -3.46 14.13
CA GLN A 70 -23.83 -4.62 14.32
C GLN A 70 -23.40 -5.27 12.99
N SER A 71 -24.31 -5.37 12.00
CA SER A 71 -24.03 -5.85 10.64
C SER A 71 -23.01 -4.99 9.89
N ILE A 72 -23.01 -3.67 10.11
CA ILE A 72 -22.00 -2.78 9.52
C ILE A 72 -20.65 -3.00 10.22
N LEU A 73 -20.63 -2.97 11.56
CA LEU A 73 -19.42 -3.14 12.38
C LEU A 73 -18.70 -4.48 12.14
N THR A 74 -19.41 -5.59 11.90
CA THR A 74 -18.78 -6.90 11.61
C THR A 74 -18.33 -7.07 10.16
N SER A 75 -18.81 -6.24 9.23
CA SER A 75 -18.55 -6.43 7.79
C SER A 75 -17.18 -5.96 7.29
N GLY A 76 -16.26 -5.60 8.20
CA GLY A 76 -14.88 -5.20 7.88
C GLY A 76 -14.72 -3.86 7.13
N ARG A 77 -15.79 -3.32 6.53
CA ARG A 77 -15.81 -2.08 5.73
C ARG A 77 -15.27 -0.83 6.46
N LEU A 78 -15.34 -0.80 7.78
CA LEU A 78 -14.81 0.28 8.63
C LEU A 78 -13.35 0.04 9.06
N GLY A 79 -12.88 -1.21 9.02
CA GLY A 79 -11.62 -1.69 9.58
C GLY A 79 -11.80 -2.91 10.49
N PRO A 80 -10.70 -3.60 10.85
CA PRO A 80 -10.73 -4.78 11.71
C PRO A 80 -10.84 -4.43 13.20
N ASN A 81 -11.06 -5.45 14.03
CA ASN A 81 -10.84 -5.42 15.49
C ASN A 81 -11.59 -4.34 16.29
N ILE A 82 -12.80 -3.96 15.87
CA ILE A 82 -13.65 -3.02 16.64
C ILE A 82 -14.05 -3.65 17.99
N LEU A 83 -13.55 -3.06 19.06
CA LEU A 83 -13.82 -3.41 20.46
C LEU A 83 -14.99 -2.58 21.00
N TYR A 84 -14.98 -1.26 20.78
CA TYR A 84 -15.89 -0.30 21.41
C TYR A 84 -17.23 -0.15 20.66
N LYS A 85 -17.82 -1.28 20.26
CA LYS A 85 -19.08 -1.36 19.48
C LYS A 85 -20.22 -0.54 20.10
N GLY A 86 -20.37 -0.57 21.42
CA GLY A 86 -21.39 0.17 22.16
C GLY A 86 -21.24 1.70 22.16
N CYS A 87 -20.18 2.27 21.55
CA CYS A 87 -20.02 3.70 21.35
C CYS A 87 -20.72 4.22 20.08
N TYR A 88 -21.13 3.32 19.18
CA TYR A 88 -21.78 3.65 17.91
C TYR A 88 -23.30 3.78 18.04
N GLY A 89 -23.87 4.73 17.32
CA GLY A 89 -25.32 4.92 17.13
C GLY A 89 -25.63 5.29 15.67
N LEU A 90 -26.92 5.26 15.31
CA LEU A 90 -27.37 5.55 13.96
C LEU A 90 -28.15 6.87 13.94
N LEU A 91 -27.68 7.83 13.14
CA LEU A 91 -28.34 9.13 12.96
C LEU A 91 -29.19 9.10 11.69
N LEU A 92 -30.49 9.33 11.81
CA LEU A 92 -31.37 9.67 10.71
C LEU A 92 -31.40 11.19 10.54
N LYS A 93 -31.13 11.69 9.34
CA LYS A 93 -31.12 13.12 9.03
C LYS A 93 -31.94 13.39 7.77
N HIS A 94 -32.79 14.43 7.82
CA HIS A 94 -33.45 14.96 6.64
C HIS A 94 -32.49 15.85 5.85
N LEU A 95 -32.52 15.76 4.52
CA LEU A 95 -31.61 16.48 3.62
C LEU A 95 -32.11 17.88 3.23
N LYS A 96 -33.36 18.23 3.56
CA LYS A 96 -34.01 19.50 3.18
C LYS A 96 -34.41 20.39 4.36
N SER A 97 -34.24 19.93 5.60
CA SER A 97 -34.48 20.70 6.83
C SER A 97 -33.38 20.41 7.86
N ASP A 98 -33.44 21.07 9.02
CA ASP A 98 -32.55 20.81 10.16
C ASP A 98 -33.01 19.61 11.03
N GLU A 99 -33.95 18.78 10.54
CA GLU A 99 -34.50 17.65 11.30
C GLU A 99 -33.53 16.47 11.34
N LEU A 100 -33.26 16.01 12.57
CA LEU A 100 -32.34 14.94 12.88
C LEU A 100 -32.83 14.13 14.08
N HIS A 101 -32.79 12.81 13.94
CA HIS A 101 -33.30 11.83 14.91
C HIS A 101 -32.24 10.76 15.13
N TRP A 102 -31.73 10.65 16.35
CA TRP A 102 -30.90 9.53 16.74
C TRP A 102 -31.79 8.31 16.98
N LEU A 103 -31.61 7.28 16.15
CA LEU A 103 -32.42 6.09 16.18
C LEU A 103 -31.95 5.20 17.32
N HIS A 104 -32.78 5.10 18.37
CA HIS A 104 -32.50 4.26 19.54
C HIS A 104 -32.30 2.80 19.12
N PRO A 105 -31.32 2.06 19.68
CA PRO A 105 -30.94 0.73 19.17
C PRO A 105 -32.04 -0.33 19.22
N ASP A 106 -33.07 -0.16 20.06
CA ASP A 106 -34.15 -1.15 20.22
C ASP A 106 -35.36 -0.89 19.31
N LEU A 107 -35.42 0.26 18.61
CA LEU A 107 -36.42 0.51 17.55
C LEU A 107 -36.26 -0.49 16.41
N THR A 108 -37.39 -0.89 15.83
CA THR A 108 -37.43 -1.67 14.58
C THR A 108 -37.39 -0.78 13.34
N VAL A 109 -36.98 -1.32 12.19
CA VAL A 109 -37.03 -0.61 10.90
C VAL A 109 -38.45 -0.15 10.58
N GLY A 110 -39.47 -0.99 10.78
CA GLY A 110 -40.87 -0.63 10.52
C GLY A 110 -41.38 0.52 11.39
N GLU A 111 -40.93 0.64 12.64
CA GLU A 111 -41.23 1.80 13.49
C GLU A 111 -40.56 3.08 12.99
N VAL A 112 -39.34 3.00 12.45
CA VAL A 112 -38.64 4.15 11.85
C VAL A 112 -39.35 4.62 10.59
N GLU A 113 -39.79 3.69 9.73
CA GLU A 113 -40.58 3.97 8.54
C GLU A 113 -41.90 4.66 8.87
N GLN A 114 -42.69 4.07 9.78
CA GLN A 114 -44.00 4.59 10.18
C GLN A 114 -43.94 5.98 10.82
N ARG A 115 -42.80 6.35 11.39
CA ARG A 115 -42.68 7.51 12.29
C ARG A 115 -41.99 8.72 11.67
N TYR A 116 -40.93 8.49 10.89
CA TYR A 116 -40.12 9.57 10.32
C TYR A 116 -40.26 9.60 8.79
N GLU A 117 -40.20 8.45 8.12
CA GLU A 117 -40.24 8.41 6.66
C GLU A 117 -41.65 8.59 6.09
N SER A 118 -42.71 8.19 6.80
CA SER A 118 -44.11 8.22 6.33
C SER A 118 -44.65 9.58 5.86
N HIS A 119 -43.97 10.68 6.19
CA HIS A 119 -44.37 12.05 5.87
C HIS A 119 -43.57 12.67 4.70
N HIS A 120 -42.54 11.96 4.21
CA HIS A 120 -41.52 12.46 3.29
C HIS A 120 -41.14 11.40 2.25
N VAL A 121 -40.32 11.73 1.26
CA VAL A 121 -39.80 10.73 0.31
C VAL A 121 -38.52 10.12 0.87
N GLU A 122 -38.34 8.80 0.79
CA GLU A 122 -37.16 8.08 1.31
C GLU A 122 -35.82 8.69 0.83
N ALA A 123 -35.77 9.17 -0.42
CA ALA A 123 -34.60 9.84 -0.99
C ALA A 123 -34.28 11.23 -0.38
N GLU A 124 -35.15 11.78 0.46
CA GLU A 124 -34.90 12.99 1.26
C GLU A 124 -34.26 12.67 2.61
N TRP A 125 -34.19 11.39 2.99
CA TRP A 125 -33.58 10.93 4.24
C TRP A 125 -32.16 10.38 4.03
N ARG A 126 -31.37 10.44 5.09
CA ARG A 126 -30.00 9.92 5.12
C ARG A 126 -29.71 9.27 6.47
N TYR A 127 -29.25 8.03 6.43
CA TYR A 127 -28.73 7.30 7.58
C TYR A 127 -27.21 7.50 7.64
N ASP A 128 -26.68 8.04 8.74
CA ASP A 128 -25.24 8.17 9.02
C ASP A 128 -24.88 7.37 10.27
N LEU A 129 -24.00 6.38 10.14
CA LEU A 129 -23.41 5.66 11.28
C LEU A 129 -22.39 6.57 11.98
N ARG A 130 -22.51 6.76 13.29
CA ARG A 130 -21.67 7.71 14.04
C ARG A 130 -21.26 7.17 15.40
N VAL A 131 -20.11 7.58 15.91
CA VAL A 131 -19.74 7.44 17.32
C VAL A 131 -20.43 8.56 18.09
N ARG A 132 -21.24 8.20 19.10
CA ARG A 132 -22.02 9.14 19.92
C ARG A 132 -21.68 9.05 21.40
N TYR A 133 -21.71 7.84 21.95
CA TYR A 133 -21.52 7.60 23.37
C TYR A 133 -20.02 7.47 23.65
N ILE A 134 -19.37 8.56 24.02
CA ILE A 134 -17.90 8.67 24.07
C ILE A 134 -17.42 8.46 25.50
N PRO A 135 -16.65 7.39 25.80
CA PRO A 135 -16.31 7.05 27.18
C PRO A 135 -15.35 8.07 27.81
N VAL A 136 -15.36 8.16 29.15
CA VAL A 136 -14.34 8.92 29.90
C VAL A 136 -12.95 8.40 29.51
N ASN A 137 -12.03 9.33 29.23
CA ASN A 137 -10.70 9.09 28.67
C ASN A 137 -10.70 8.32 27.33
N PHE A 138 -11.56 8.71 26.39
CA PHE A 138 -11.63 8.08 25.05
C PHE A 138 -10.28 8.01 24.31
N LEU A 139 -9.40 9.01 24.46
CA LEU A 139 -8.05 9.03 23.89
C LEU A 139 -7.10 7.96 24.48
N GLU A 140 -7.45 7.35 25.61
CA GLU A 140 -6.72 6.22 26.17
C GLU A 140 -7.38 4.91 25.74
N LYS A 141 -8.70 4.78 25.95
CA LYS A 141 -9.50 3.61 25.57
C LYS A 141 -9.41 3.26 24.09
N PHE A 142 -9.56 4.25 23.20
CA PHE A 142 -9.53 4.01 21.75
C PHE A 142 -8.11 3.79 21.18
N LYS A 143 -7.02 3.90 21.95
CA LYS A 143 -5.69 3.50 21.44
C LYS A 143 -5.59 2.00 21.16
N GLU A 144 -6.34 1.20 21.91
CA GLU A 144 -6.46 -0.26 21.73
C GLU A 144 -7.36 -0.61 20.54
N ASP A 145 -8.27 0.29 20.16
CA ASP A 145 -9.20 0.17 19.03
C ASP A 145 -8.92 1.26 17.98
N LYS A 146 -7.85 1.05 17.21
CA LYS A 146 -7.38 1.99 16.20
C LYS A 146 -8.44 2.31 15.14
N THR A 147 -9.36 1.37 14.88
CA THR A 147 -10.47 1.58 13.94
C THR A 147 -11.49 2.57 14.51
N THR A 148 -11.94 2.40 15.76
CA THR A 148 -12.83 3.40 16.39
C THR A 148 -12.11 4.75 16.59
N LEU A 149 -10.82 4.78 16.91
CA LEU A 149 -10.05 6.03 17.01
C LEU A 149 -10.00 6.80 15.69
N LEU A 150 -9.64 6.13 14.58
CA LEU A 150 -9.57 6.75 13.26
C LEU A 150 -10.95 7.12 12.71
N TYR A 151 -11.97 6.32 13.00
CA TYR A 151 -13.35 6.63 12.62
C TYR A 151 -13.86 7.89 13.34
N PHE A 152 -13.69 7.96 14.66
CA PHE A 152 -14.09 9.12 15.45
C PHE A 152 -13.28 10.37 15.08
N TYR A 153 -11.99 10.22 14.76
CA TYR A 153 -11.17 11.29 14.21
C TYR A 153 -11.76 11.85 12.90
N GLN A 154 -12.08 10.99 11.93
CA GLN A 154 -12.65 11.42 10.65
C GLN A 154 -14.03 12.09 10.83
N GLN A 155 -14.85 11.57 11.74
CA GLN A 155 -16.13 12.19 12.11
C GLN A 155 -15.93 13.61 12.65
N VAL A 156 -15.09 13.78 13.69
CA VAL A 156 -14.85 15.08 14.32
C VAL A 156 -14.14 16.05 13.36
N ARG A 157 -13.24 15.57 12.49
CA ARG A 157 -12.65 16.39 11.41
C ARG A 157 -13.71 16.82 10.39
N SER A 158 -14.66 15.96 10.03
CA SER A 158 -15.77 16.32 9.14
C SER A 158 -16.65 17.41 9.75
N ASP A 159 -17.03 17.24 11.02
CA ASP A 159 -17.85 18.21 11.75
C ASP A 159 -17.10 19.55 11.90
N TYR A 160 -15.79 19.51 12.19
CA TYR A 160 -14.93 20.69 12.21
C TYR A 160 -14.93 21.43 10.87
N MET A 161 -14.61 20.75 9.76
CA MET A 161 -14.55 21.36 8.43
C MET A 161 -15.90 21.94 7.99
N GLN A 162 -17.01 21.29 8.35
CA GLN A 162 -18.35 21.71 7.94
C GLN A 162 -18.96 22.82 8.81
N TYR A 163 -18.69 22.84 10.12
CA TYR A 163 -19.42 23.69 11.06
C TYR A 163 -18.54 24.66 11.90
N HIS A 164 -17.22 24.48 11.93
CA HIS A 164 -16.33 25.20 12.84
C HIS A 164 -15.08 25.82 12.21
N ALA A 165 -14.61 25.34 11.06
CA ALA A 165 -13.32 25.78 10.49
C ALA A 165 -13.28 27.27 10.11
N SER A 166 -14.41 27.87 9.77
CA SER A 166 -14.54 29.33 9.53
C SER A 166 -14.73 30.17 10.80
N LYS A 167 -14.70 29.55 11.99
CA LYS A 167 -14.90 30.18 13.30
C LYS A 167 -13.69 30.08 14.23
N VAL A 168 -12.67 29.30 13.86
CA VAL A 168 -11.38 29.25 14.56
C VAL A 168 -10.42 30.32 14.02
N SER A 169 -9.32 30.59 14.72
CA SER A 169 -8.29 31.48 14.21
C SER A 169 -7.47 30.83 13.09
N ASP A 170 -6.93 31.65 12.17
CA ASP A 170 -5.99 31.23 11.12
C ASP A 170 -4.90 30.30 11.67
N GLY A 171 -4.32 30.63 12.83
CA GLY A 171 -3.29 29.83 13.50
C GLY A 171 -3.76 28.42 13.86
N MET A 172 -4.96 28.28 14.42
CA MET A 172 -5.52 26.96 14.74
C MET A 172 -5.89 26.19 13.46
N ALA A 173 -6.47 26.86 12.45
CA ALA A 173 -6.76 26.24 11.16
C ALA A 173 -5.50 25.72 10.46
N LEU A 174 -4.40 26.48 10.50
CA LEU A 174 -3.08 26.08 10.01
C LEU A 174 -2.53 24.85 10.76
N GLN A 175 -2.65 24.82 12.08
CA GLN A 175 -2.20 23.68 12.89
C GLN A 175 -3.00 22.42 12.58
N LEU A 176 -4.34 22.49 12.62
CA LEU A 176 -5.23 21.36 12.36
C LEU A 176 -5.08 20.83 10.92
N GLY A 177 -4.94 21.72 9.93
CA GLY A 177 -4.70 21.33 8.54
C GLY A 177 -3.31 20.70 8.32
N CYS A 178 -2.25 21.23 8.94
CA CYS A 178 -0.92 20.63 8.86
C CYS A 178 -0.85 19.24 9.53
N LEU A 179 -1.60 19.04 10.63
CA LEU A 179 -1.75 17.73 11.27
C LEU A 179 -2.47 16.72 10.35
N GLU A 180 -3.52 17.13 9.63
CA GLU A 180 -4.15 16.26 8.63
C GLU A 180 -3.21 15.98 7.46
N ILE A 181 -2.46 16.96 6.93
CA ILE A 181 -1.49 16.71 5.84
C ILE A 181 -0.44 15.66 6.27
N ARG A 182 0.07 15.74 7.51
CA ARG A 182 1.03 14.77 8.05
C ARG A 182 0.42 13.38 8.23
N ARG A 183 -0.84 13.29 8.67
CA ARG A 183 -1.57 12.03 8.85
C ARG A 183 -1.95 11.39 7.52
N PHE A 184 -2.51 12.18 6.59
CA PHE A 184 -2.98 11.76 5.28
C PHE A 184 -1.82 11.25 4.41
N TYR A 185 -0.69 11.96 4.39
CA TYR A 185 0.54 11.55 3.72
C TYR A 185 1.55 10.92 4.69
N LYS A 186 1.12 9.93 5.50
CA LYS A 186 1.96 9.30 6.53
C LYS A 186 3.27 8.68 6.03
N ASP A 187 3.35 8.29 4.75
CA ASP A 187 4.57 7.73 4.14
C ASP A 187 5.56 8.81 3.67
N MET A 188 5.15 10.08 3.60
CA MET A 188 5.99 11.18 3.14
C MET A 188 7.11 11.48 4.16
N ASN A 189 8.30 11.80 3.68
CA ASN A 189 9.43 12.23 4.51
C ASN A 189 9.12 13.53 5.31
N ALA A 190 9.91 13.79 6.36
CA ALA A 190 9.74 14.97 7.20
C ALA A 190 9.92 16.30 6.43
N LYS A 191 10.73 16.32 5.37
CA LYS A 191 11.01 17.53 4.56
C LYS A 191 10.15 17.64 3.30
N GLY A 192 9.13 16.80 3.13
CA GLY A 192 8.42 16.63 1.87
C GLY A 192 7.82 17.92 1.31
N LEU A 193 7.21 18.74 2.16
CA LEU A 193 6.61 20.01 1.74
C LEU A 193 7.62 21.14 1.49
N GLU A 194 8.90 20.99 1.85
CA GLU A 194 9.94 21.98 1.50
C GLU A 194 10.15 22.03 -0.02
N LYS A 195 10.04 20.87 -0.69
CA LYS A 195 10.23 20.72 -2.14
C LYS A 195 9.14 21.41 -2.95
N LYS A 196 9.55 22.08 -4.02
CA LYS A 196 8.65 22.92 -4.83
C LYS A 196 7.58 22.13 -5.58
N SER A 197 7.94 21.04 -6.23
CA SER A 197 7.00 20.16 -6.94
C SER A 197 6.02 19.47 -5.98
N ASN A 198 6.52 18.94 -4.85
CA ASN A 198 5.70 18.35 -3.79
C ASN A 198 4.63 19.32 -3.25
N PHE A 199 4.96 20.60 -3.06
CA PHE A 199 3.97 21.60 -2.64
C PHE A 199 3.03 22.01 -3.79
N GLU A 200 3.53 22.18 -5.02
CA GLU A 200 2.68 22.51 -6.19
C GLU A 200 1.61 21.43 -6.43
N LEU A 201 1.96 20.15 -6.26
CA LEU A 201 1.04 19.01 -6.31
C LEU A 201 -0.09 19.13 -5.25
N LEU A 202 0.26 19.48 -4.02
CA LEU A 202 -0.71 19.70 -2.94
C LEU A 202 -1.62 20.91 -3.21
N GLU A 203 -1.04 21.99 -3.71
CA GLU A 203 -1.70 23.28 -3.96
C GLU A 203 -2.69 23.22 -5.13
N LYS A 204 -2.32 22.55 -6.23
CA LYS A 204 -3.09 22.54 -7.49
C LYS A 204 -3.89 21.27 -7.72
N ASP A 205 -3.28 20.12 -7.48
CA ASP A 205 -3.78 18.83 -7.99
C ASP A 205 -4.52 18.02 -6.90
N VAL A 206 -4.34 18.41 -5.63
CA VAL A 206 -5.10 17.89 -4.47
C VAL A 206 -6.10 18.93 -3.93
N GLY A 207 -5.74 20.21 -4.00
CA GLY A 207 -6.52 21.31 -3.44
C GLY A 207 -6.25 21.54 -1.95
N LEU A 208 -5.90 22.78 -1.58
CA LEU A 208 -5.69 23.17 -0.18
C LEU A 208 -6.99 23.13 0.64
N ASN A 209 -8.14 23.27 0.00
CA ASN A 209 -9.48 23.21 0.58
C ASN A 209 -9.84 21.84 1.19
N LEU A 210 -9.09 20.77 0.88
CA LEU A 210 -9.20 19.48 1.56
C LEU A 210 -8.64 19.54 3.01
N PHE A 211 -7.73 20.47 3.29
CA PHE A 211 -6.97 20.56 4.55
C PHE A 211 -7.24 21.83 5.35
N PHE A 212 -7.62 22.92 4.69
CA PHE A 212 -7.81 24.25 5.27
C PHE A 212 -9.17 24.84 4.89
N PRO A 213 -9.79 25.69 5.75
CA PRO A 213 -11.00 26.44 5.40
C PRO A 213 -10.74 27.39 4.22
N GLN A 214 -11.77 27.63 3.41
CA GLN A 214 -11.68 28.48 2.23
C GLN A 214 -11.31 29.92 2.60
N GLU A 215 -11.80 30.40 3.75
CA GLU A 215 -11.53 31.73 4.29
C GLU A 215 -10.04 31.98 4.58
N LEU A 216 -9.30 30.95 5.00
CA LEU A 216 -7.84 31.01 5.22
C LEU A 216 -7.05 30.97 3.89
N ILE A 217 -7.61 30.32 2.87
CA ILE A 217 -7.00 30.24 1.54
C ILE A 217 -7.16 31.59 0.83
N ASP A 218 -8.34 32.20 0.92
CA ASP A 218 -8.67 33.46 0.24
C ASP A 218 -8.13 34.71 0.97
N SER A 219 -7.91 34.64 2.29
CA SER A 219 -7.34 35.76 3.06
C SER A 219 -5.86 36.03 2.76
N MET A 220 -5.14 35.05 2.18
CA MET A 220 -3.69 35.12 1.97
C MET A 220 -3.29 34.84 0.51
N LYS A 221 -2.32 35.60 0.01
CA LYS A 221 -1.68 35.26 -1.27
C LYS A 221 -0.93 33.92 -1.14
N SER A 222 -0.96 33.10 -2.19
CA SER A 222 -0.37 31.75 -2.23
C SER A 222 1.07 31.68 -1.71
N ARG A 223 1.96 32.58 -2.14
CA ARG A 223 3.38 32.56 -1.72
C ARG A 223 3.59 32.79 -0.20
N PRO A 224 2.92 33.77 0.45
CA PRO A 224 2.79 33.82 1.91
C PRO A 224 2.18 32.57 2.55
N LEU A 225 0.99 32.14 2.11
CA LEU A 225 0.26 31.00 2.69
C LEU A 225 1.12 29.72 2.68
N ARG A 226 1.75 29.43 1.55
CA ARG A 226 2.69 28.33 1.37
C ARG A 226 3.84 28.35 2.39
N LYS A 227 4.48 29.50 2.62
CA LYS A 227 5.55 29.60 3.64
C LYS A 227 5.02 29.23 5.03
N LEU A 228 3.82 29.72 5.35
CA LEU A 228 3.21 29.54 6.67
C LEU A 228 2.80 28.06 6.89
N ILE A 229 2.29 27.39 5.86
CA ILE A 229 2.04 25.94 5.86
C ILE A 229 3.37 25.17 6.00
N GLN A 230 4.40 25.50 5.22
CA GLN A 230 5.72 24.85 5.30
C GLN A 230 6.35 24.98 6.72
N GLN A 231 6.28 26.16 7.33
CA GLN A 231 6.79 26.44 8.67
C GLN A 231 5.98 25.73 9.77
N THR A 232 4.65 25.66 9.63
CA THR A 232 3.77 24.98 10.60
C THR A 232 3.94 23.46 10.50
N PHE A 233 4.03 22.92 9.29
CA PHE A 233 4.22 21.48 9.05
C PHE A 233 5.51 20.92 9.68
N GLN A 234 6.62 21.68 9.66
CA GLN A 234 7.88 21.24 10.30
C GLN A 234 7.73 20.89 11.79
N GLN A 235 6.77 21.49 12.51
CA GLN A 235 6.48 21.18 13.92
C GLN A 235 5.86 19.78 14.12
N TYR A 236 5.25 19.23 13.07
CA TYR A 236 4.54 17.95 13.07
C TYR A 236 5.20 16.90 12.15
N ALA A 237 6.22 17.30 11.38
CA ALA A 237 6.81 16.52 10.30
C ALA A 237 7.31 15.11 10.68
N ALA A 238 7.66 14.88 11.95
CA ALA A 238 8.12 13.59 12.48
C ALA A 238 7.02 12.75 13.17
N LEU A 239 5.78 13.27 13.29
CA LEU A 239 4.69 12.57 13.96
C LEU A 239 4.10 11.44 13.09
N LYS A 240 3.73 10.35 13.75
CA LYS A 240 3.00 9.21 13.18
C LYS A 240 1.49 9.49 13.11
N GLU A 241 0.76 8.72 12.32
CA GLU A 241 -0.70 8.86 12.14
C GLU A 241 -1.48 8.96 13.46
N GLU A 242 -1.22 8.07 14.42
CA GLU A 242 -1.86 8.08 15.75
C GLU A 242 -1.49 9.32 16.59
N GLU A 243 -0.25 9.81 16.46
CA GLU A 243 0.24 10.99 17.18
C GLU A 243 -0.37 12.28 16.60
N CYS A 244 -0.55 12.35 15.27
CA CYS A 244 -1.29 13.42 14.61
C CYS A 244 -2.76 13.46 15.05
N VAL A 245 -3.41 12.30 15.15
CA VAL A 245 -4.79 12.18 15.64
C VAL A 245 -4.92 12.70 17.07
N VAL A 246 -4.05 12.25 17.98
CA VAL A 246 -4.05 12.73 19.37
C VAL A 246 -3.78 14.23 19.46
N ARG A 247 -2.82 14.76 18.68
CA ARG A 247 -2.52 16.21 18.65
C ARG A 247 -3.66 17.04 18.08
N PHE A 248 -4.35 16.57 17.04
CA PHE A 248 -5.52 17.25 16.48
C PHE A 248 -6.65 17.33 17.51
N PHE A 249 -6.92 16.25 18.23
CA PHE A 249 -7.90 16.27 19.32
C PHE A 249 -7.51 17.27 20.42
N GLN A 250 -6.23 17.29 20.84
CA GLN A 250 -5.72 18.22 21.83
C GLN A 250 -5.86 19.69 21.40
N THR A 251 -5.44 20.04 20.18
CA THR A 251 -5.60 21.40 19.63
C THR A 251 -7.07 21.79 19.48
N LEU A 252 -7.94 20.88 19.04
CA LEU A 252 -9.36 21.19 18.87
C LEU A 252 -10.11 21.35 20.20
N THR A 253 -9.66 20.68 21.28
CA THR A 253 -10.29 20.84 22.62
C THR A 253 -10.11 22.23 23.24
N ASP A 254 -9.15 23.04 22.76
CA ASP A 254 -9.01 24.44 23.18
C ASP A 254 -10.15 25.34 22.67
N PHE A 255 -10.94 24.86 21.69
CA PHE A 255 -12.07 25.58 21.07
C PHE A 255 -13.41 24.85 21.22
N LEU A 256 -13.43 23.52 21.20
CA LEU A 256 -14.65 22.70 21.16
C LEU A 256 -14.66 21.63 22.26
N SER A 257 -15.77 21.53 23.02
CA SER A 257 -15.98 20.45 23.98
C SER A 257 -16.38 19.16 23.25
N ILE A 258 -15.38 18.35 22.88
CA ILE A 258 -15.57 17.11 22.11
C ILE A 258 -16.31 16.07 22.96
N GLY A 259 -17.44 15.56 22.44
CA GLY A 259 -18.27 14.55 23.10
C GLY A 259 -19.23 15.08 24.16
N GLU A 260 -19.52 16.39 24.16
CA GLU A 260 -20.57 16.99 25.00
C GLU A 260 -21.65 17.64 24.11
N GLU A 261 -22.89 17.16 24.22
CA GLU A 261 -24.07 17.75 23.58
C GLU A 261 -24.76 18.72 24.55
N VAL A 262 -25.29 19.83 24.04
CA VAL A 262 -25.89 20.91 24.85
C VAL A 262 -27.35 21.12 24.48
N TYR A 263 -28.24 21.06 25.48
CA TYR A 263 -29.69 21.07 25.31
C TYR A 263 -30.35 22.19 26.13
N PRO A 264 -30.92 23.24 25.50
CA PRO A 264 -31.71 24.25 26.19
C PRO A 264 -33.06 23.66 26.63
N CYS A 265 -33.38 23.76 27.92
CA CYS A 265 -34.53 23.10 28.53
C CYS A 265 -34.94 23.78 29.85
N GLU A 266 -36.01 23.28 30.49
CA GLU A 266 -36.41 23.73 31.82
C GLU A 266 -36.33 22.59 32.84
N LEU A 267 -35.70 22.82 33.99
CA LEU A 267 -35.74 21.90 35.13
C LEU A 267 -36.98 22.18 35.97
N VAL A 268 -37.75 21.14 36.28
CA VAL A 268 -39.03 21.26 37.00
C VAL A 268 -38.88 20.68 38.42
N GLN A 269 -38.76 21.54 39.43
CA GLN A 269 -38.64 21.16 40.85
C GLN A 269 -39.58 21.99 41.72
N GLY A 270 -40.90 21.85 41.48
CA GLY A 270 -41.96 22.68 42.07
C GLY A 270 -42.10 24.07 41.42
N TRP A 271 -41.06 24.53 40.73
CA TRP A 271 -41.01 25.68 39.83
C TRP A 271 -40.13 25.32 38.62
N SER A 272 -40.30 26.03 37.50
CA SER A 272 -39.49 25.83 36.28
C SER A 272 -38.29 26.77 36.26
N LEU A 273 -37.09 26.21 36.04
CA LEU A 273 -35.86 26.96 35.80
C LEU A 273 -35.33 26.69 34.40
N SER A 274 -35.26 27.71 33.55
CA SER A 274 -34.64 27.60 32.22
C SER A 274 -33.11 27.48 32.34
N VAL A 275 -32.53 26.49 31.65
CA VAL A 275 -31.10 26.13 31.71
C VAL A 275 -30.58 25.62 30.37
N GLU A 276 -29.26 25.50 30.25
CA GLU A 276 -28.64 24.56 29.31
C GLU A 276 -28.18 23.31 30.07
N LEU A 277 -28.63 22.12 29.64
CA LEU A 277 -28.04 20.86 30.09
C LEU A 277 -26.88 20.46 29.18
N VAL A 278 -25.73 20.15 29.79
CA VAL A 278 -24.53 19.66 29.12
C VAL A 278 -24.41 18.16 29.42
N ILE A 279 -24.61 17.32 28.41
CA ILE A 279 -24.62 15.86 28.52
C ILE A 279 -23.44 15.29 27.73
N GLY A 280 -22.62 14.49 28.39
CA GLY A 280 -21.44 13.85 27.83
C GLY A 280 -20.75 12.97 28.86
N ALA A 281 -19.60 12.40 28.54
CA ALA A 281 -18.85 11.45 29.38
C ALA A 281 -18.76 11.80 30.88
N ARG A 282 -18.70 13.09 31.22
CA ARG A 282 -18.60 13.62 32.59
C ARG A 282 -19.93 13.64 33.37
N GLY A 283 -21.00 13.05 32.84
CA GLY A 283 -22.34 13.06 33.42
C GLY A 283 -23.19 14.25 32.97
N ILE A 284 -24.44 14.25 33.45
CA ILE A 284 -25.44 15.30 33.19
C ILE A 284 -25.13 16.50 34.09
N ARG A 285 -24.85 17.66 33.47
CA ARG A 285 -24.54 18.91 34.16
C ARG A 285 -25.48 20.05 33.71
N GLN A 286 -25.67 21.03 34.57
CA GLN A 286 -26.43 22.24 34.34
C GLN A 286 -25.51 23.45 34.13
N ARG A 287 -25.83 24.30 33.15
CA ARG A 287 -25.23 25.62 32.95
C ARG A 287 -26.34 26.68 32.93
N THR A 288 -26.14 27.78 33.64
CA THR A 288 -27.13 28.88 33.77
C THR A 288 -26.75 30.13 32.98
N GLN A 289 -25.46 30.33 32.72
CA GLN A 289 -24.92 31.36 31.82
C GLN A 289 -23.85 30.74 30.93
N LYS A 290 -23.74 31.17 29.67
CA LYS A 290 -22.92 30.51 28.63
C LYS A 290 -21.46 30.27 29.05
N ASP A 291 -20.88 31.19 29.81
CA ASP A 291 -19.49 31.19 30.24
C ASP A 291 -19.31 30.69 31.70
N SER A 292 -20.40 30.24 32.36
CA SER A 292 -20.36 29.68 33.72
C SER A 292 -19.95 28.20 33.71
N ALA A 293 -19.20 27.78 34.74
CA ALA A 293 -18.76 26.40 34.90
C ALA A 293 -19.96 25.47 35.16
N PRO A 294 -20.13 24.36 34.40
CA PRO A 294 -21.32 23.53 34.46
C PRO A 294 -21.34 22.63 35.71
N VAL A 295 -22.41 22.72 36.50
CA VAL A 295 -22.59 22.04 37.79
C VAL A 295 -23.16 20.63 37.58
N CYS A 296 -22.63 19.61 38.24
CA CYS A 296 -23.12 18.23 38.09
C CYS A 296 -24.49 18.02 38.75
N LEU A 297 -25.42 17.40 38.01
CA LEU A 297 -26.73 16.97 38.52
C LEU A 297 -26.77 15.46 38.78
N ALA A 298 -26.24 14.65 37.85
CA ALA A 298 -26.26 13.19 37.94
C ALA A 298 -25.14 12.54 37.13
N ASN A 299 -24.53 11.48 37.69
CA ASN A 299 -23.72 10.53 36.93
C ASN A 299 -24.63 9.40 36.38
N PHE A 300 -24.31 8.87 35.20
CA PHE A 300 -25.09 7.81 34.56
C PHE A 300 -25.20 6.53 35.41
N LYS A 301 -24.20 6.23 36.25
CA LYS A 301 -24.23 5.11 37.21
C LYS A 301 -25.26 5.25 38.34
N GLN A 302 -25.90 6.42 38.45
CA GLN A 302 -26.98 6.67 39.41
C GLN A 302 -28.37 6.56 38.77
N ILE A 303 -28.47 6.48 37.43
CA ILE A 303 -29.77 6.51 36.73
C ILE A 303 -30.38 5.10 36.73
N LYS A 304 -31.55 4.95 37.38
CA LYS A 304 -32.30 3.69 37.48
C LYS A 304 -33.29 3.50 36.36
N SER A 305 -33.95 4.58 35.94
CA SER A 305 -34.88 4.53 34.81
C SER A 305 -35.11 5.89 34.16
N ILE A 306 -35.39 5.87 32.86
CA ILE A 306 -35.70 7.01 32.02
C ILE A 306 -37.17 6.90 31.61
N LYS A 307 -37.94 7.99 31.72
CA LYS A 307 -39.37 8.03 31.31
C LYS A 307 -39.62 9.31 30.52
N CYS A 308 -39.98 9.18 29.24
CA CYS A 308 -40.41 10.31 28.42
C CYS A 308 -41.95 10.35 28.34
N LEU A 309 -42.53 11.55 28.47
CA LEU A 309 -43.97 11.78 28.37
C LEU A 309 -44.22 12.93 27.39
N SER A 310 -45.05 12.71 26.37
CA SER A 310 -45.55 13.78 25.50
C SER A 310 -46.48 14.71 26.30
N GLN A 311 -46.44 16.00 25.97
CA GLN A 311 -47.35 17.04 26.47
C GLN A 311 -48.07 17.72 25.28
N SER A 312 -48.97 18.66 25.57
CA SER A 312 -49.55 19.52 24.54
C SER A 312 -48.49 20.38 23.83
N ASP A 313 -48.77 20.76 22.59
CA ASP A 313 -47.95 21.64 21.75
C ASP A 313 -46.52 21.12 21.44
N ASP A 314 -46.38 19.83 21.10
CA ASP A 314 -45.09 19.15 20.79
C ASP A 314 -44.05 19.19 21.94
N LYS A 315 -44.45 19.59 23.15
CA LYS A 315 -43.55 19.57 24.32
C LYS A 315 -43.42 18.15 24.87
N ALA A 316 -42.37 17.92 25.64
CA ALA A 316 -42.17 16.65 26.34
C ALA A 316 -41.54 16.84 27.72
N LEU A 317 -41.87 15.93 28.63
CA LEU A 317 -41.33 15.86 29.98
C LEU A 317 -40.55 14.55 30.17
N LEU A 318 -39.22 14.68 30.26
CA LEU A 318 -38.34 13.60 30.64
C LEU A 318 -38.30 13.52 32.18
N ASN A 319 -38.34 12.33 32.74
CA ASN A 319 -38.17 12.09 34.17
C ASN A 319 -37.08 11.02 34.36
N LEU A 320 -35.99 11.43 34.99
CA LEU A 320 -34.86 10.55 35.31
C LEU A 320 -34.96 10.14 36.78
N ASP A 321 -35.07 8.84 37.02
CA ASP A 321 -35.08 8.24 38.35
C ASP A 321 -33.64 7.99 38.80
N ILE A 322 -33.23 8.61 39.92
CA ILE A 322 -31.81 8.72 40.34
C ILE A 322 -31.63 8.09 41.72
N ASP A 323 -30.61 7.25 41.89
CA ASP A 323 -30.33 6.62 43.17
C ASP A 323 -29.97 7.62 44.27
N GLY A 324 -30.51 7.40 45.46
CA GLY A 324 -30.44 8.33 46.60
C GLY A 324 -31.31 9.59 46.48
N ALA A 325 -31.92 9.89 45.33
CA ALA A 325 -32.80 11.04 45.18
C ALA A 325 -34.21 10.77 45.74
N ARG A 326 -34.84 11.79 46.35
CA ARG A 326 -36.21 11.70 46.89
C ARG A 326 -37.31 11.95 45.85
N GLN A 327 -36.94 12.55 44.72
CA GLN A 327 -37.81 12.88 43.59
C GLN A 327 -36.98 12.69 42.30
N PRO A 328 -37.60 12.33 41.16
CA PRO A 328 -36.90 12.23 39.89
C PRO A 328 -36.43 13.62 39.42
N LEU A 329 -35.39 13.65 38.60
CA LEU A 329 -35.01 14.86 37.87
C LEU A 329 -35.95 15.01 36.67
N SER A 330 -36.91 15.93 36.78
CA SER A 330 -37.87 16.28 35.73
C SER A 330 -37.33 17.39 34.84
N ILE A 331 -37.31 17.16 33.53
CA ILE A 331 -36.77 18.06 32.49
C ILE A 331 -37.84 18.27 31.43
N ASN A 332 -38.30 19.50 31.27
CA ASN A 332 -39.26 19.92 30.24
C ASN A 332 -38.52 20.45 29.01
N VAL A 333 -38.95 20.03 27.80
CA VAL A 333 -38.33 20.39 26.52
C VAL A 333 -39.35 20.85 25.49
N THR A 334 -38.92 21.77 24.63
CA THR A 334 -39.77 22.54 23.70
C THR A 334 -40.16 21.83 22.41
N LYS A 335 -39.60 20.63 22.13
CA LYS A 335 -39.92 19.77 20.98
C LYS A 335 -39.78 18.31 21.35
N PHE A 336 -40.65 17.44 20.84
CA PHE A 336 -40.59 16.01 21.17
C PHE A 336 -39.33 15.34 20.56
N ALA A 337 -38.94 15.73 19.35
CA ALA A 337 -37.70 15.25 18.71
C ALA A 337 -36.43 15.54 19.56
N MET A 338 -36.41 16.66 20.31
CA MET A 338 -35.30 16.96 21.22
C MET A 338 -35.30 16.02 22.43
N ALA A 339 -36.49 15.64 22.93
CA ALA A 339 -36.62 14.64 23.98
C ALA A 339 -36.05 13.29 23.57
N GLU A 340 -36.33 12.83 22.35
CA GLU A 340 -35.82 11.56 21.81
C GLU A 340 -34.29 11.56 21.75
N ASN A 341 -33.72 12.62 21.18
CA ASN A 341 -32.27 12.79 21.03
C ASN A 341 -31.58 12.82 22.41
N MET A 342 -32.19 13.44 23.43
CA MET A 342 -31.69 13.40 24.82
C MET A 342 -31.84 12.03 25.49
N VAL A 343 -32.98 11.36 25.29
CA VAL A 343 -33.28 10.04 25.87
C VAL A 343 -32.30 8.98 25.36
N ASP A 344 -32.05 8.90 24.05
CA ASP A 344 -31.06 7.98 23.51
C ASP A 344 -29.63 8.29 24.01
N LEU A 345 -29.27 9.58 24.13
CA LEU A 345 -27.94 9.97 24.63
C LEU A 345 -27.72 9.50 26.06
N ILE A 346 -28.69 9.75 26.94
CA ILE A 346 -28.62 9.37 28.35
C ILE A 346 -28.66 7.84 28.47
N ASP A 347 -29.54 7.16 27.73
CA ASP A 347 -29.66 5.70 27.76
C ASP A 347 -28.38 5.03 27.25
N GLY A 348 -27.80 5.52 26.16
CA GLY A 348 -26.53 5.02 25.62
C GLY A 348 -25.34 5.20 26.57
N TYR A 349 -25.26 6.33 27.28
CA TYR A 349 -24.28 6.48 28.34
C TYR A 349 -24.55 5.56 29.55
N CYS A 350 -25.81 5.27 29.90
CA CYS A 350 -26.16 4.31 30.94
C CYS A 350 -25.78 2.87 30.53
N ARG A 351 -26.09 2.46 29.29
CA ARG A 351 -25.67 1.19 28.69
C ARG A 351 -24.14 1.03 28.71
N LEU A 352 -23.41 2.07 28.32
CA LEU A 352 -21.94 2.09 28.25
C LEU A 352 -21.27 2.00 29.63
N GLU A 353 -21.69 2.81 30.61
CA GLU A 353 -21.07 2.83 31.95
C GLU A 353 -21.45 1.63 32.84
N HIS A 354 -22.53 0.91 32.52
CA HIS A 354 -22.91 -0.37 33.16
C HIS A 354 -22.49 -1.62 32.36
N ALA A 355 -21.85 -1.45 31.19
CA ALA A 355 -21.51 -2.52 30.26
C ALA A 355 -22.69 -3.47 29.95
N THR A 356 -23.85 -2.91 29.61
CA THR A 356 -25.08 -3.67 29.36
C THR A 356 -25.80 -3.22 28.09
N ASP A 357 -26.36 -4.19 27.36
CA ASP A 357 -27.21 -3.93 26.18
C ASP A 357 -28.63 -3.49 26.53
N LYS A 358 -29.06 -3.65 27.79
CA LYS A 358 -30.43 -3.36 28.23
C LYS A 358 -30.67 -1.85 28.32
N SER A 359 -31.75 -1.37 27.70
CA SER A 359 -32.23 -0.01 27.89
C SER A 359 -32.78 0.21 29.31
N PHE A 360 -32.59 1.42 29.82
CA PHE A 360 -33.13 1.96 31.06
C PHE A 360 -34.46 2.70 30.83
N ILE A 361 -34.93 2.79 29.58
CA ILE A 361 -36.19 3.44 29.19
C ILE A 361 -37.37 2.56 29.65
N VAL A 362 -38.22 3.10 30.52
CA VAL A 362 -39.41 2.40 31.02
C VAL A 362 -40.62 2.72 30.13
N ILE A 363 -40.81 1.88 29.11
CA ILE A 363 -42.03 1.84 28.30
C ILE A 363 -43.18 1.35 29.19
N ARG A 364 -44.23 2.16 29.35
CA ARG A 364 -45.47 1.75 30.03
C ARG A 364 -46.49 1.27 29.00
N PRO A 365 -46.90 -0.02 28.98
CA PRO A 365 -48.12 -0.39 28.30
C PRO A 365 -49.32 0.32 28.95
N ASN A 366 -50.25 0.83 28.14
CA ASN A 366 -51.40 1.56 28.68
C ASN A 366 -52.37 0.61 29.41
N LYS A 367 -53.02 1.08 30.47
CA LYS A 367 -53.52 0.21 31.55
C LYS A 367 -54.92 -0.39 31.36
N ASP A 368 -55.53 -0.17 30.20
CA ASP A 368 -56.92 -0.55 29.89
C ASP A 368 -57.06 -1.79 28.97
N ALA A 369 -55.95 -2.48 28.65
CA ALA A 369 -55.95 -3.67 27.78
C ALA A 369 -56.41 -4.99 28.46
N ASN A 370 -57.22 -4.91 29.53
CA ASN A 370 -57.59 -6.05 30.37
C ASN A 370 -59.01 -6.57 30.10
N LEU A 371 -59.28 -7.11 28.91
CA LEU A 371 -60.52 -7.88 28.66
C LEU A 371 -60.41 -8.88 27.49
N ARG A 372 -59.91 -10.10 27.82
CA ARG A 372 -59.75 -11.30 26.95
C ARG A 372 -58.60 -11.17 25.92
N SER A 373 -57.84 -12.21 25.60
CA SER A 373 -57.99 -13.65 25.91
C SER A 373 -56.67 -14.30 26.39
N SER A 374 -56.71 -15.58 26.77
CA SER A 374 -55.69 -16.26 27.58
C SER A 374 -54.38 -16.59 26.86
N LEU A 375 -53.27 -16.49 27.60
CA LEU A 375 -52.02 -17.20 27.28
C LEU A 375 -52.18 -18.72 27.50
N PRO A 376 -51.51 -19.57 26.70
CA PRO A 376 -51.08 -20.91 27.13
C PRO A 376 -49.88 -20.80 28.10
N ASP A 377 -49.76 -21.75 29.04
CA ASP A 377 -48.74 -21.72 30.09
C ASP A 377 -47.30 -21.97 29.60
N LEU A 378 -46.34 -21.35 30.29
CA LEU A 378 -44.91 -21.62 30.13
C LEU A 378 -44.48 -22.84 30.97
N PRO A 379 -43.89 -23.90 30.38
CA PRO A 379 -43.18 -24.91 31.15
C PRO A 379 -41.93 -24.28 31.78
N THR A 380 -41.82 -24.35 33.11
CA THR A 380 -40.76 -23.66 33.86
C THR A 380 -39.59 -24.60 34.19
N ASN A 381 -38.36 -24.13 33.93
CA ASN A 381 -37.07 -24.64 34.42
C ASN A 381 -36.78 -26.15 34.28
N GLN A 382 -35.95 -26.51 33.30
CA GLN A 382 -34.89 -27.50 33.51
C GLN A 382 -33.54 -26.98 32.97
N THR A 383 -32.48 -27.26 33.72
CA THR A 383 -31.09 -26.88 33.41
C THR A 383 -30.47 -27.83 32.39
N VAL A 384 -30.02 -27.32 31.24
CA VAL A 384 -29.19 -28.07 30.27
C VAL A 384 -28.06 -27.16 29.76
N ASN A 385 -26.92 -27.78 29.42
CA ASN A 385 -25.63 -27.17 29.14
C ASN A 385 -25.61 -26.06 28.09
N THR A 386 -24.70 -25.11 28.28
CA THR A 386 -24.08 -24.33 27.21
C THR A 386 -23.17 -25.22 26.35
N ASP A 387 -23.68 -25.80 25.25
CA ASP A 387 -22.81 -26.34 24.17
C ASP A 387 -23.57 -26.64 22.84
N SER A 388 -24.21 -25.64 22.23
CA SER A 388 -24.73 -25.77 20.84
C SER A 388 -25.04 -24.44 20.14
N ILE A 389 -24.02 -23.70 19.71
CA ILE A 389 -24.18 -22.69 18.64
C ILE A 389 -23.16 -22.98 17.54
N ARG A 390 -23.57 -23.81 16.59
CA ARG A 390 -22.87 -24.04 15.33
C ARG A 390 -23.90 -24.28 14.22
N ASN A 391 -23.67 -23.66 13.07
CA ASN A 391 -24.46 -23.81 11.84
C ASN A 391 -25.92 -23.35 11.89
N SER A 392 -26.14 -22.03 11.80
CA SER A 392 -27.11 -21.50 10.84
C SER A 392 -26.60 -20.17 10.27
N MET A 393 -25.89 -20.25 9.15
CA MET A 393 -25.60 -19.09 8.28
C MET A 393 -26.20 -19.38 6.91
N GLY A 394 -27.40 -18.83 6.69
CA GLY A 394 -28.14 -18.92 5.44
C GLY A 394 -29.03 -17.70 5.33
N SER A 395 -28.44 -16.56 5.00
CA SER A 395 -29.15 -15.30 4.76
C SER A 395 -28.77 -14.79 3.38
N GLU A 396 -29.68 -14.92 2.43
CA GLU A 396 -29.41 -14.66 1.02
C GLU A 396 -29.26 -13.15 0.76
N ILE A 397 -28.01 -12.72 0.57
CA ILE A 397 -27.68 -11.32 0.25
C ILE A 397 -27.97 -11.09 -1.24
N TYR A 398 -29.18 -10.61 -1.55
CA TYR A 398 -29.52 -10.13 -2.88
C TYR A 398 -28.89 -8.75 -3.09
N ALA A 399 -28.03 -8.62 -4.10
CA ALA A 399 -27.24 -7.41 -4.36
C ALA A 399 -27.15 -7.10 -5.87
N GLU A 400 -28.30 -7.06 -6.55
CA GLU A 400 -28.39 -6.55 -7.91
C GLU A 400 -29.34 -5.34 -7.98
N ILE A 401 -28.77 -4.17 -8.29
CA ILE A 401 -29.42 -3.22 -9.20
C ILE A 401 -28.65 -3.34 -10.50
N ASP A 402 -29.32 -3.84 -11.53
CA ASP A 402 -28.66 -4.41 -12.71
C ASP A 402 -28.30 -3.34 -13.76
N GLU A 403 -27.27 -2.54 -13.50
CA GLU A 403 -26.59 -1.77 -14.57
C GLU A 403 -25.60 -2.64 -15.37
N ARG A 404 -26.02 -3.87 -15.73
CA ARG A 404 -25.34 -4.65 -16.76
C ARG A 404 -25.50 -3.94 -18.11
N PRO A 405 -24.42 -3.49 -18.78
CA PRO A 405 -24.46 -3.36 -20.23
C PRO A 405 -24.76 -4.75 -20.80
N ARG A 406 -25.94 -4.91 -21.43
CA ARG A 406 -26.53 -6.21 -21.80
C ARG A 406 -25.51 -7.15 -22.45
N SER A 407 -25.53 -8.40 -22.01
CA SER A 407 -24.60 -9.44 -22.43
C SER A 407 -24.52 -9.60 -23.96
N VAL A 408 -23.35 -9.31 -24.53
CA VAL A 408 -22.95 -9.81 -25.85
C VAL A 408 -21.68 -10.64 -25.65
N VAL A 409 -21.89 -11.91 -25.29
CA VAL A 409 -20.81 -12.87 -25.02
C VAL A 409 -20.00 -13.10 -26.29
N LYS A 410 -18.66 -13.04 -26.16
CA LYS A 410 -17.72 -13.44 -27.22
C LYS A 410 -16.38 -14.01 -26.70
N TYR A 411 -16.23 -14.13 -25.38
CA TYR A 411 -15.00 -14.57 -24.71
C TYR A 411 -15.24 -15.56 -23.56
N GLY A 412 -16.48 -15.99 -23.34
CA GLY A 412 -16.76 -17.15 -22.49
C GLY A 412 -16.13 -18.40 -23.12
N ILE A 413 -15.50 -19.23 -22.28
CA ILE A 413 -14.97 -20.54 -22.66
C ILE A 413 -15.66 -21.58 -21.78
N ASP A 414 -16.05 -22.71 -22.36
CA ASP A 414 -16.61 -23.84 -21.62
C ASP A 414 -15.49 -24.57 -20.87
N ARG A 415 -15.71 -24.91 -19.59
CA ARG A 415 -14.67 -25.46 -18.70
C ARG A 415 -14.10 -26.79 -19.24
N GLU A 416 -14.93 -27.59 -19.90
CA GLU A 416 -14.62 -28.89 -20.50
C GLU A 416 -13.63 -28.79 -21.67
N ASP A 417 -13.51 -27.63 -22.33
CA ASP A 417 -12.55 -27.42 -23.40
C ASP A 417 -11.13 -27.07 -22.89
N ILE A 418 -10.93 -26.91 -21.57
CA ILE A 418 -9.62 -26.68 -20.95
C ILE A 418 -9.19 -27.85 -20.06
N VAL A 419 -8.07 -28.48 -20.43
CA VAL A 419 -7.36 -29.43 -19.55
C VAL A 419 -6.27 -28.67 -18.79
N LEU A 420 -6.34 -28.65 -17.45
CA LEU A 420 -5.27 -28.13 -16.59
C LEU A 420 -4.08 -29.10 -16.51
N GLY A 421 -2.88 -28.53 -16.38
CA GLY A 421 -1.60 -29.21 -16.20
C GLY A 421 -0.94 -28.84 -14.87
N ARG A 422 0.39 -28.63 -14.89
CA ARG A 422 1.16 -28.23 -13.69
C ARG A 422 0.89 -26.76 -13.30
N ILE A 423 1.10 -26.43 -12.03
CA ILE A 423 1.23 -25.04 -11.58
C ILE A 423 2.49 -24.43 -12.20
N LEU A 424 2.38 -23.19 -12.68
CA LEU A 424 3.45 -22.34 -13.20
C LEU A 424 3.92 -21.29 -12.19
N GLY A 425 3.06 -20.89 -11.26
CA GLY A 425 3.37 -19.96 -10.18
C GLY A 425 2.14 -19.61 -9.33
N GLU A 426 2.34 -18.86 -8.26
CA GLU A 426 1.26 -18.33 -7.41
C GLU A 426 1.25 -16.79 -7.45
N GLY A 427 0.07 -16.23 -7.71
CA GLY A 427 -0.17 -14.78 -7.72
C GLY A 427 -1.11 -14.36 -6.58
N PHE A 428 -1.35 -13.06 -6.45
CA PHE A 428 -2.12 -12.48 -5.33
C PHE A 428 -3.52 -13.07 -5.12
N PHE A 429 -4.18 -13.52 -6.21
CA PHE A 429 -5.54 -14.07 -6.18
C PHE A 429 -5.59 -15.61 -6.11
N GLY A 430 -4.48 -16.30 -6.39
CA GLY A 430 -4.46 -17.74 -6.61
C GLY A 430 -3.37 -18.20 -7.57
N GLU A 431 -3.43 -19.47 -7.95
CA GLU A 431 -2.41 -20.13 -8.77
C GLU A 431 -2.60 -19.85 -10.27
N VAL A 432 -1.48 -19.82 -10.99
CA VAL A 432 -1.44 -19.86 -12.45
C VAL A 432 -1.05 -21.27 -12.87
N TYR A 433 -1.90 -21.91 -13.67
CA TYR A 433 -1.68 -23.25 -14.21
C TYR A 433 -1.25 -23.20 -15.68
N GLU A 434 -0.44 -24.16 -16.09
CA GLU A 434 -0.34 -24.57 -17.49
C GLU A 434 -1.65 -25.24 -17.89
N GLY A 435 -2.11 -25.05 -19.11
CA GLY A 435 -3.30 -25.74 -19.62
C GLY A 435 -3.29 -25.91 -21.13
N MET A 436 -4.24 -26.71 -21.62
CA MET A 436 -4.46 -26.93 -23.04
C MET A 436 -5.92 -26.67 -23.39
N TYR A 437 -6.17 -25.56 -24.10
CA TYR A 437 -7.48 -25.19 -24.63
C TYR A 437 -7.70 -25.86 -25.99
N LYS A 438 -8.76 -26.65 -26.08
CA LYS A 438 -9.28 -27.27 -27.31
C LYS A 438 -10.30 -26.31 -27.92
N LYS A 439 -9.95 -25.62 -29.01
CA LYS A 439 -10.91 -24.75 -29.71
C LYS A 439 -11.95 -25.57 -30.46
N SER A 440 -13.14 -25.00 -30.66
CA SER A 440 -14.26 -25.60 -31.40
C SER A 440 -13.94 -26.06 -32.83
N ASN A 441 -12.87 -25.52 -33.45
CA ASN A 441 -12.33 -25.99 -34.73
C ASN A 441 -11.33 -27.17 -34.62
N GLY A 442 -11.25 -27.82 -33.47
CA GLY A 442 -10.34 -28.93 -33.17
C GLY A 442 -8.89 -28.53 -32.87
N LYS A 443 -8.49 -27.26 -33.09
CA LYS A 443 -7.12 -26.82 -32.82
C LYS A 443 -6.88 -26.70 -31.32
N ARG A 444 -5.87 -27.42 -30.83
CA ARG A 444 -5.35 -27.27 -29.46
C ARG A 444 -4.39 -26.06 -29.38
N LEU A 445 -4.42 -25.36 -28.25
CA LEU A 445 -3.59 -24.22 -27.94
C LEU A 445 -3.12 -24.33 -26.48
N SER A 446 -1.82 -24.17 -26.23
CA SER A 446 -1.29 -24.08 -24.86
C SER A 446 -1.66 -22.74 -24.25
N VAL A 447 -2.15 -22.76 -23.02
CA VAL A 447 -2.69 -21.59 -22.31
C VAL A 447 -2.13 -21.50 -20.89
N ALA A 448 -2.07 -20.29 -20.35
CA ALA A 448 -1.89 -20.04 -18.93
C ALA A 448 -3.26 -19.75 -18.32
N VAL A 449 -3.60 -20.41 -17.22
CA VAL A 449 -4.91 -20.31 -16.57
C VAL A 449 -4.73 -19.75 -15.16
N LYS A 450 -5.07 -18.48 -14.97
CA LYS A 450 -5.04 -17.80 -13.66
C LYS A 450 -6.33 -18.16 -12.93
N THR A 451 -6.23 -18.61 -11.68
CA THR A 451 -7.36 -19.08 -10.86
C THR A 451 -7.61 -18.13 -9.68
N CYS A 452 -8.86 -18.01 -9.24
CA CYS A 452 -9.21 -17.30 -8.01
C CYS A 452 -9.42 -18.29 -6.85
N LYS A 453 -8.64 -18.17 -5.77
CA LYS A 453 -8.77 -18.98 -4.54
C LYS A 453 -9.81 -18.42 -3.55
N ASP A 454 -10.07 -17.12 -3.60
CA ASP A 454 -11.03 -16.41 -2.73
C ASP A 454 -12.09 -15.75 -3.61
N CYS A 455 -13.27 -16.35 -3.69
CA CYS A 455 -14.38 -15.89 -4.53
C CYS A 455 -15.28 -14.86 -3.81
N SER A 456 -14.79 -14.20 -2.75
CA SER A 456 -15.54 -13.10 -2.13
C SER A 456 -15.71 -11.91 -3.12
N PRO A 457 -16.84 -11.17 -3.10
CA PRO A 457 -17.16 -10.21 -4.17
C PRO A 457 -16.08 -9.15 -4.41
N ASP A 458 -15.52 -8.60 -3.34
CA ASP A 458 -14.42 -7.63 -3.37
C ASP A 458 -13.15 -8.17 -4.05
N VAL A 459 -12.92 -9.48 -4.01
CA VAL A 459 -11.75 -10.13 -4.61
C VAL A 459 -12.06 -10.51 -6.05
N MET A 460 -13.24 -11.07 -6.31
CA MET A 460 -13.73 -11.42 -7.64
C MET A 460 -13.84 -10.20 -8.57
N GLU A 461 -14.34 -9.05 -8.10
CA GLU A 461 -14.38 -7.80 -8.86
C GLU A 461 -12.99 -7.37 -9.33
N LYS A 462 -12.00 -7.43 -8.44
CA LYS A 462 -10.61 -7.06 -8.74
C LYS A 462 -9.98 -8.05 -9.72
N PHE A 463 -10.23 -9.34 -9.53
CA PHE A 463 -9.77 -10.41 -10.42
C PHE A 463 -10.33 -10.22 -11.84
N MET A 464 -11.65 -10.06 -11.97
CA MET A 464 -12.31 -9.82 -13.26
C MET A 464 -11.91 -8.49 -13.90
N SER A 465 -11.53 -7.46 -13.12
CA SER A 465 -11.06 -6.18 -13.67
C SER A 465 -9.83 -6.33 -14.57
N GLU A 466 -8.96 -7.31 -14.30
CA GLU A 466 -7.81 -7.63 -15.15
C GLU A 466 -8.23 -8.16 -16.53
N ALA A 467 -9.17 -9.11 -16.57
CA ALA A 467 -9.70 -9.64 -17.83
C ALA A 467 -10.50 -8.58 -18.61
N VAL A 468 -11.28 -7.73 -17.93
CA VAL A 468 -12.03 -6.63 -18.56
C VAL A 468 -11.09 -5.61 -19.22
N ILE A 469 -9.94 -5.32 -18.61
CA ILE A 469 -8.89 -4.49 -19.22
C ILE A 469 -8.28 -5.21 -20.42
N MET A 470 -7.76 -6.43 -20.22
CA MET A 470 -7.03 -7.18 -21.26
C MET A 470 -7.87 -7.48 -22.50
N LYS A 471 -9.19 -7.63 -22.37
CA LYS A 471 -10.16 -7.80 -23.47
C LYS A 471 -10.06 -6.72 -24.56
N ASN A 472 -9.64 -5.51 -24.19
CA ASN A 472 -9.54 -4.36 -25.10
C ASN A 472 -8.11 -4.13 -25.61
N LEU A 473 -7.10 -4.87 -25.11
CA LEU A 473 -5.70 -4.69 -25.48
C LEU A 473 -5.32 -5.57 -26.67
N ASN A 474 -4.78 -4.97 -27.73
CA ASN A 474 -4.29 -5.68 -28.91
C ASN A 474 -2.99 -5.06 -29.42
N HIS A 475 -1.86 -5.63 -28.98
CA HIS A 475 -0.52 -5.19 -29.38
C HIS A 475 0.46 -6.38 -29.35
N PRO A 476 1.38 -6.53 -30.33
CA PRO A 476 2.29 -7.70 -30.43
C PRO A 476 3.23 -7.89 -29.23
N HIS A 477 3.42 -6.88 -28.39
CA HIS A 477 4.21 -6.95 -27.15
C HIS A 477 3.34 -6.83 -25.88
N ILE A 478 2.07 -7.25 -25.94
CA ILE A 478 1.18 -7.41 -24.77
C ILE A 478 0.64 -8.84 -24.71
N VAL A 479 0.49 -9.37 -23.50
CA VAL A 479 -0.10 -10.70 -23.23
C VAL A 479 -1.55 -10.73 -23.71
N SER A 480 -1.90 -11.74 -24.51
CA SER A 480 -3.24 -11.86 -25.10
C SER A 480 -4.19 -12.65 -24.19
N LEU A 481 -5.34 -12.04 -23.86
CA LEU A 481 -6.49 -12.75 -23.29
C LEU A 481 -7.12 -13.65 -24.36
N ILE A 482 -7.33 -14.92 -24.02
CA ILE A 482 -8.00 -15.90 -24.87
C ILE A 482 -9.49 -16.00 -24.49
N GLY A 483 -9.81 -15.90 -23.21
CA GLY A 483 -11.17 -15.85 -22.69
C GLY A 483 -11.24 -15.99 -21.17
N VAL A 484 -12.46 -16.17 -20.66
CA VAL A 484 -12.76 -16.31 -19.23
C VAL A 484 -13.74 -17.46 -19.04
N ILE A 485 -13.58 -18.24 -17.97
CA ILE A 485 -14.59 -19.17 -17.45
C ILE A 485 -15.24 -18.46 -16.27
N GLU A 486 -16.50 -18.04 -16.44
CA GLU A 486 -17.27 -17.27 -15.46
C GLU A 486 -17.94 -18.16 -14.38
N GLU A 487 -17.82 -19.48 -14.50
CA GLU A 487 -18.24 -20.43 -13.46
C GLU A 487 -17.25 -20.49 -12.30
N ASP A 488 -17.73 -20.60 -11.06
CA ASP A 488 -16.85 -20.79 -9.92
C ASP A 488 -16.10 -22.15 -9.95
N PRO A 489 -14.82 -22.20 -9.52
CA PRO A 489 -13.94 -21.05 -9.29
C PRO A 489 -13.55 -20.40 -10.63
N VAL A 490 -13.75 -19.08 -10.74
CA VAL A 490 -13.55 -18.31 -11.99
C VAL A 490 -12.10 -18.38 -12.49
N TRP A 491 -11.90 -18.60 -13.79
CA TRP A 491 -10.57 -18.68 -14.43
C TRP A 491 -10.38 -17.64 -15.54
N ILE A 492 -9.21 -17.01 -15.58
CA ILE A 492 -8.77 -16.11 -16.66
C ILE A 492 -7.76 -16.86 -17.54
N VAL A 493 -8.04 -16.96 -18.84
CA VAL A 493 -7.31 -17.81 -19.79
C VAL A 493 -6.48 -16.95 -20.75
N MET A 494 -5.17 -17.13 -20.74
CA MET A 494 -4.19 -16.32 -21.47
C MET A 494 -3.29 -17.18 -22.37
N GLU A 495 -2.64 -16.58 -23.35
CA GLU A 495 -1.61 -17.24 -24.18
C GLU A 495 -0.39 -17.65 -23.33
N LEU A 496 0.05 -18.92 -23.46
CA LEU A 496 1.22 -19.43 -22.73
C LEU A 496 2.52 -19.08 -23.47
N TYR A 497 3.48 -18.51 -22.74
CA TYR A 497 4.82 -18.21 -23.28
C TYR A 497 5.87 -19.17 -22.72
N GLN A 498 6.47 -19.97 -23.60
CA GLN A 498 7.26 -21.15 -23.25
C GLN A 498 8.57 -20.88 -22.50
N TYR A 499 9.07 -19.63 -22.51
CA TYR A 499 10.29 -19.23 -21.78
C TYR A 499 9.97 -18.51 -20.46
N GLY A 500 8.70 -18.40 -20.08
CA GLY A 500 8.27 -17.85 -18.78
C GLY A 500 8.61 -16.38 -18.59
N GLU A 501 8.98 -16.05 -17.34
CA GLU A 501 9.29 -14.71 -16.87
C GLU A 501 10.64 -14.19 -17.39
N LEU A 502 10.68 -12.91 -17.79
CA LEU A 502 11.90 -12.27 -18.26
C LEU A 502 12.99 -12.19 -17.18
N GLY A 503 12.64 -12.00 -15.90
CA GLY A 503 13.62 -11.98 -14.80
C GLY A 503 14.45 -13.27 -14.74
N ASN A 504 13.79 -14.42 -14.66
CA ASN A 504 14.46 -15.73 -14.66
C ASN A 504 15.22 -15.98 -15.98
N TYR A 505 14.61 -15.67 -17.13
CA TYR A 505 15.24 -15.86 -18.43
C TYR A 505 16.55 -15.06 -18.62
N LEU A 506 16.62 -13.83 -18.07
CA LEU A 506 17.81 -12.97 -18.07
C LEU A 506 18.98 -13.60 -17.29
N VAL A 507 18.68 -14.21 -16.14
CA VAL A 507 19.67 -14.88 -15.27
C VAL A 507 20.17 -16.17 -15.92
N GLU A 508 19.26 -17.06 -16.32
CA GLU A 508 19.59 -18.35 -16.95
C GLU A 508 20.40 -18.20 -18.24
N ASN A 509 20.14 -17.14 -19.02
CA ASN A 509 20.74 -16.94 -20.33
C ASN A 509 21.78 -15.80 -20.34
N GLN A 510 22.24 -15.33 -19.18
CA GLN A 510 23.19 -14.22 -19.03
C GLN A 510 24.42 -14.33 -19.96
N ARG A 511 24.97 -15.55 -20.13
CA ARG A 511 26.14 -15.81 -21.00
C ARG A 511 25.85 -15.85 -22.51
N LYS A 512 24.58 -15.92 -22.91
CA LYS A 512 24.12 -15.99 -24.32
C LYS A 512 23.56 -14.64 -24.80
N LEU A 513 22.99 -13.86 -23.89
CA LEU A 513 22.35 -12.58 -24.19
C LEU A 513 23.38 -11.52 -24.60
N THR A 514 22.99 -10.65 -25.53
CA THR A 514 23.83 -9.57 -26.04
C THR A 514 23.18 -8.22 -25.78
N ASN A 515 23.94 -7.13 -25.76
CA ASN A 515 23.38 -5.77 -25.70
C ASN A 515 22.26 -5.57 -26.72
N ILE A 516 22.40 -6.05 -27.96
CA ILE A 516 21.36 -5.94 -28.99
C ILE A 516 20.05 -6.57 -28.52
N THR A 517 20.10 -7.75 -27.90
CA THR A 517 18.93 -8.45 -27.34
C THR A 517 18.32 -7.68 -26.16
N LEU A 518 19.16 -7.15 -25.25
CA LEU A 518 18.70 -6.41 -24.07
C LEU A 518 18.06 -5.06 -24.44
N VAL A 519 18.61 -4.33 -25.43
CA VAL A 519 18.00 -3.11 -25.96
C VAL A 519 16.76 -3.45 -26.81
N LEU A 520 16.73 -4.58 -27.52
CA LEU A 520 15.54 -5.05 -28.24
C LEU A 520 14.37 -5.33 -27.27
N PHE A 521 14.59 -6.03 -26.16
CA PHE A 521 13.55 -6.24 -25.15
C PHE A 521 13.05 -4.90 -24.57
N SER A 522 13.97 -3.99 -24.23
CA SER A 522 13.64 -2.63 -23.79
C SER A 522 12.79 -1.87 -24.82
N LEU A 523 13.12 -1.98 -26.11
CA LEU A 523 12.37 -1.37 -27.22
C LEU A 523 10.96 -1.97 -27.40
N GLN A 524 10.82 -3.28 -27.22
CA GLN A 524 9.54 -3.99 -27.34
C GLN A 524 8.58 -3.63 -26.21
N ILE A 525 9.07 -3.56 -24.97
CA ILE A 525 8.32 -3.05 -23.81
C ILE A 525 7.95 -1.58 -24.04
N CYS A 526 8.89 -0.74 -24.51
CA CYS A 526 8.60 0.67 -24.82
C CYS A 526 7.46 0.83 -25.85
N LYS A 527 7.39 -0.04 -26.87
CA LYS A 527 6.29 -0.03 -27.85
C LYS A 527 4.94 -0.40 -27.21
N ALA A 528 4.92 -1.36 -26.29
CA ALA A 528 3.71 -1.67 -25.53
C ALA A 528 3.25 -0.46 -24.71
N LEU A 529 4.19 0.24 -24.06
CA LEU A 529 3.88 1.41 -23.24
C LEU A 529 3.45 2.63 -24.05
N VAL A 530 3.95 2.83 -25.28
CA VAL A 530 3.39 3.81 -26.24
C VAL A 530 1.93 3.48 -26.59
N TYR A 531 1.61 2.20 -26.78
CA TYR A 531 0.22 1.79 -27.03
C TYR A 531 -0.69 2.03 -25.82
N LEU A 532 -0.19 1.84 -24.59
CA LEU A 532 -0.92 2.17 -23.34
C LEU A 532 -1.09 3.69 -23.14
N GLU A 533 -0.04 4.48 -23.40
CA GLU A 533 -0.06 5.95 -23.45
C GLU A 533 -1.15 6.45 -24.42
N GLY A 534 -1.26 5.84 -25.60
CA GLY A 534 -2.26 6.18 -26.62
C GLY A 534 -3.71 5.77 -26.31
N ILE A 535 -3.97 4.99 -25.25
CA ILE A 535 -5.32 4.65 -24.76
C ILE A 535 -5.57 5.15 -23.32
N SER A 536 -4.77 6.11 -22.85
CA SER A 536 -4.86 6.72 -21.51
C SER A 536 -4.83 5.70 -20.35
N MET A 537 -4.09 4.60 -20.49
CA MET A 537 -4.01 3.55 -19.47
C MET A 537 -2.65 3.54 -18.77
N VAL A 538 -2.67 3.50 -17.44
CA VAL A 538 -1.47 3.40 -16.59
C VAL A 538 -1.35 1.98 -16.05
N HIS A 539 -0.17 1.38 -16.21
CA HIS A 539 0.12 0.00 -15.85
C HIS A 539 0.43 -0.17 -14.35
N ARG A 540 1.10 0.81 -13.75
CA ARG A 540 1.33 0.94 -12.29
C ARG A 540 2.26 -0.11 -11.63
N ASP A 541 2.70 -1.13 -12.36
CA ASP A 541 3.71 -2.09 -11.91
C ASP A 541 4.55 -2.62 -13.09
N ILE A 542 5.42 -1.77 -13.66
CA ILE A 542 6.30 -2.14 -14.77
C ILE A 542 7.64 -2.62 -14.21
N ALA A 543 7.91 -3.92 -14.34
CA ALA A 543 9.11 -4.60 -13.85
C ALA A 543 9.33 -5.91 -14.65
N VAL A 544 10.54 -6.47 -14.65
CA VAL A 544 10.83 -7.70 -15.43
C VAL A 544 10.00 -8.92 -15.01
N ARG A 545 9.53 -8.98 -13.76
CA ARG A 545 8.56 -9.99 -13.27
C ARG A 545 7.23 -10.03 -14.03
N ASN A 546 6.82 -8.89 -14.58
CA ASN A 546 5.54 -8.71 -15.26
C ASN A 546 5.72 -8.72 -16.79
N VAL A 547 6.87 -9.21 -17.27
CA VAL A 547 7.20 -9.35 -18.69
C VAL A 547 7.50 -10.82 -18.99
N LEU A 548 6.84 -11.36 -20.02
CA LEU A 548 6.96 -12.75 -20.42
C LEU A 548 7.72 -12.89 -21.75
N VAL A 549 8.52 -13.94 -21.88
CA VAL A 549 9.40 -14.19 -23.04
C VAL A 549 8.70 -15.15 -24.00
N ALA A 550 8.24 -14.61 -25.14
CA ALA A 550 7.52 -15.37 -26.17
C ALA A 550 8.49 -16.15 -27.08
N THR A 551 9.57 -15.49 -27.51
CA THR A 551 10.71 -16.09 -28.24
C THR A 551 12.01 -15.47 -27.74
N ALA A 552 13.16 -16.06 -28.11
CA ALA A 552 14.47 -15.55 -27.70
C ALA A 552 14.77 -14.09 -28.14
N ASP A 553 13.96 -13.56 -29.04
CA ASP A 553 13.98 -12.20 -29.60
C ASP A 553 12.65 -11.43 -29.42
N CYS A 554 11.68 -11.95 -28.67
CA CYS A 554 10.37 -11.30 -28.46
C CYS A 554 9.85 -11.43 -27.02
N VAL A 555 9.59 -10.29 -26.38
CA VAL A 555 8.92 -10.18 -25.07
C VAL A 555 7.54 -9.54 -25.16
N ARG A 556 6.69 -9.81 -24.17
CA ARG A 556 5.36 -9.20 -24.00
C ARG A 556 5.10 -8.78 -22.56
N LEU A 557 4.45 -7.63 -22.39
CA LEU A 557 4.06 -7.05 -21.10
C LEU A 557 2.73 -7.63 -20.59
N GLY A 558 2.64 -7.95 -19.30
CA GLY A 558 1.52 -8.61 -18.64
C GLY A 558 1.30 -8.17 -17.18
N ASP A 559 0.44 -8.89 -16.46
CA ASP A 559 -0.17 -8.51 -15.17
C ASP A 559 -0.84 -7.13 -15.16
N PHE A 560 -2.08 -7.11 -15.68
CA PHE A 560 -2.91 -5.91 -15.72
C PHE A 560 -3.76 -5.73 -14.45
N GLY A 561 -3.57 -6.53 -13.39
CA GLY A 561 -4.41 -6.50 -12.18
C GLY A 561 -4.37 -5.14 -11.45
N LEU A 562 -3.23 -4.44 -11.51
CA LEU A 562 -3.07 -3.08 -11.00
C LEU A 562 -3.31 -1.98 -12.05
N SER A 563 -3.45 -2.30 -13.33
CA SER A 563 -3.62 -1.31 -14.40
C SER A 563 -4.96 -0.60 -14.30
N ARG A 564 -5.06 0.68 -14.68
CA ARG A 564 -6.32 1.44 -14.74
C ARG A 564 -6.28 2.47 -15.87
N TYR A 565 -7.44 2.75 -16.47
CA TYR A 565 -7.62 3.92 -17.33
C TYR A 565 -7.64 5.21 -16.49
N ILE A 566 -7.16 6.32 -17.06
CA ILE A 566 -7.35 7.67 -16.54
C ILE A 566 -8.61 8.25 -17.18
N GLU A 567 -9.62 8.55 -16.35
CA GLU A 567 -10.74 9.44 -16.70
C GLU A 567 -10.33 10.91 -16.46
N GLU A 568 -11.22 11.88 -16.64
CA GLU A 568 -10.83 13.31 -16.77
C GLU A 568 -10.14 13.95 -15.52
N GLU A 569 -10.11 13.29 -14.37
CA GLU A 569 -9.21 13.63 -13.25
C GLU A 569 -7.81 13.03 -13.48
N GLU A 570 -6.77 13.87 -13.65
CA GLU A 570 -5.42 13.52 -14.14
C GLU A 570 -4.61 12.41 -13.40
N TYR A 571 -5.16 11.75 -12.37
CA TYR A 571 -4.46 10.68 -11.66
C TYR A 571 -5.31 9.80 -10.74
N TYR A 572 -4.84 8.58 -10.56
CA TYR A 572 -5.38 7.61 -9.60
C TYR A 572 -4.65 7.66 -8.23
N LYS A 573 -5.39 7.42 -7.13
CA LYS A 573 -4.88 7.21 -5.76
C LYS A 573 -5.16 5.79 -5.27
N ALA A 574 -4.12 5.03 -4.93
CA ALA A 574 -4.23 3.61 -4.55
C ALA A 574 -4.53 3.36 -3.05
N SER A 575 -5.33 2.34 -2.76
CA SER A 575 -5.58 1.83 -1.41
C SER A 575 -4.44 0.97 -0.85
N VAL A 576 -4.47 0.69 0.45
CA VAL A 576 -3.38 0.06 1.22
C VAL A 576 -3.13 -1.39 0.76
N SER A 577 -2.02 -1.59 0.06
CA SER A 577 -1.55 -2.86 -0.51
C SER A 577 -0.02 -2.91 -0.46
N ARG A 578 0.59 -4.10 -0.65
CA ARG A 578 2.05 -4.29 -0.55
C ARG A 578 2.77 -3.75 -1.79
N LEU A 579 3.06 -2.45 -1.77
CA LEU A 579 3.63 -1.72 -2.92
C LEU A 579 5.06 -2.14 -3.32
N PRO A 580 5.40 -2.11 -4.63
CA PRO A 580 6.74 -2.36 -5.15
C PRO A 580 7.65 -1.12 -5.02
N ILE A 581 7.88 -0.64 -3.79
CA ILE A 581 8.53 0.66 -3.49
C ILE A 581 9.85 0.90 -4.25
N LYS A 582 10.69 -0.14 -4.44
CA LYS A 582 11.99 -0.04 -5.15
C LYS A 582 11.88 0.28 -6.64
N TRP A 583 10.71 0.09 -7.25
CA TRP A 583 10.42 0.43 -8.65
C TRP A 583 9.71 1.77 -8.80
N MET A 584 8.92 2.17 -7.80
CA MET A 584 7.98 3.28 -7.91
C MET A 584 8.62 4.67 -8.01
N ALA A 585 7.91 5.58 -8.66
CA ALA A 585 8.28 6.99 -8.73
C ALA A 585 8.10 7.72 -7.38
N PRO A 586 8.87 8.78 -7.08
CA PRO A 586 8.79 9.49 -5.79
C PRO A 586 7.40 10.04 -5.47
N GLU A 587 6.65 10.51 -6.45
CA GLU A 587 5.28 11.00 -6.29
C GLU A 587 4.27 9.87 -6.02
N SER A 588 4.52 8.68 -6.57
CA SER A 588 3.70 7.49 -6.32
C SER A 588 3.96 6.90 -4.93
N ILE A 589 5.18 7.07 -4.39
CA ILE A 589 5.51 6.70 -3.01
C ILE A 589 4.87 7.72 -2.04
N ASN A 590 5.21 9.00 -2.17
CA ASN A 590 4.81 10.05 -1.21
C ASN A 590 3.29 10.34 -1.22
N PHE A 591 2.64 10.35 -2.39
CA PHE A 591 1.28 10.86 -2.57
C PHE A 591 0.31 9.83 -3.16
N ARG A 592 0.78 8.59 -3.37
CA ARG A 592 0.03 7.50 -4.05
C ARG A 592 -0.49 7.86 -5.45
N ARG A 593 0.07 8.89 -6.10
CA ARG A 593 -0.28 9.35 -7.46
C ARG A 593 0.32 8.44 -8.53
N PHE A 594 -0.52 7.91 -9.41
CA PHE A 594 -0.09 7.14 -10.59
C PHE A 594 -0.53 7.85 -11.88
N THR A 595 0.40 7.98 -12.82
CA THR A 595 0.25 8.62 -14.15
C THR A 595 1.22 7.99 -15.16
N THR A 596 1.09 8.30 -16.45
CA THR A 596 2.05 7.91 -17.50
C THR A 596 3.49 8.31 -17.16
N ALA A 597 3.71 9.47 -16.51
CA ALA A 597 5.04 9.90 -16.09
C ALA A 597 5.61 9.05 -14.93
N SER A 598 4.77 8.42 -14.10
CA SER A 598 5.22 7.43 -13.12
C SER A 598 5.54 6.07 -13.76
N ASP A 599 4.81 5.70 -14.81
CA ASP A 599 5.13 4.52 -15.62
C ASP A 599 6.45 4.71 -16.40
N VAL A 600 6.78 5.90 -16.89
CA VAL A 600 8.09 6.22 -17.49
C VAL A 600 9.24 5.96 -16.51
N TRP A 601 9.06 6.32 -15.23
CA TRP A 601 10.05 6.03 -14.19
C TRP A 601 10.20 4.52 -13.95
N MET A 602 9.08 3.81 -13.79
CA MET A 602 9.07 2.35 -13.58
C MET A 602 9.65 1.60 -14.79
N PHE A 603 9.35 2.03 -16.01
CA PHE A 603 9.97 1.51 -17.24
C PHE A 603 11.49 1.70 -17.26
N ALA A 604 12.02 2.84 -16.80
CA ALA A 604 13.47 3.01 -16.71
C ALA A 604 14.11 2.12 -15.62
N VAL A 605 13.40 1.82 -14.53
CA VAL A 605 13.83 0.77 -13.59
C VAL A 605 13.81 -0.61 -14.27
N CYS A 606 12.76 -0.94 -15.03
CA CYS A 606 12.69 -2.19 -15.80
C CYS A 606 13.80 -2.30 -16.87
N MET A 607 14.17 -1.21 -17.54
CA MET A 607 15.34 -1.19 -18.45
C MET A 607 16.64 -1.41 -17.67
N TRP A 608 16.77 -0.86 -16.46
CA TRP A 608 17.91 -1.11 -15.59
C TRP A 608 18.00 -2.59 -15.17
N GLU A 609 16.88 -3.22 -14.80
CA GLU A 609 16.79 -4.66 -14.52
C GLU A 609 17.21 -5.52 -15.72
N ILE A 610 16.77 -5.16 -16.93
CA ILE A 610 17.15 -5.86 -18.17
C ILE A 610 18.66 -5.75 -18.41
N LEU A 611 19.23 -4.55 -18.27
CA LEU A 611 20.66 -4.29 -18.50
C LEU A 611 21.57 -4.75 -17.34
N SER A 612 21.02 -5.03 -16.16
CA SER A 612 21.73 -5.67 -15.03
C SER A 612 21.55 -7.19 -14.98
N HIS A 613 20.83 -7.77 -15.94
CA HIS A 613 20.47 -9.19 -16.00
C HIS A 613 19.66 -9.71 -14.80
N GLY A 614 18.64 -8.95 -14.39
CA GLY A 614 17.68 -9.36 -13.37
C GLY A 614 18.08 -9.03 -11.92
N GLN A 615 19.08 -8.16 -11.69
CA GLN A 615 19.37 -7.70 -10.33
C GLN A 615 18.19 -6.88 -9.78
N GLN A 616 17.92 -7.04 -8.47
CA GLN A 616 16.91 -6.22 -7.81
C GLN A 616 17.36 -4.74 -7.72
N PRO A 617 16.54 -3.77 -8.14
CA PRO A 617 16.85 -2.35 -7.98
C PRO A 617 17.00 -2.00 -6.50
N PHE A 618 18.03 -1.24 -6.14
CA PHE A 618 18.35 -0.88 -4.76
C PHE A 618 18.43 -2.09 -3.80
N PHE A 619 19.04 -3.21 -4.21
CA PHE A 619 19.17 -4.41 -3.36
C PHE A 619 19.81 -4.12 -1.99
N TRP A 620 20.70 -3.12 -1.91
CA TRP A 620 21.40 -2.67 -0.70
C TRP A 620 20.57 -1.75 0.23
N LEU A 621 19.30 -1.47 -0.08
CA LEU A 621 18.40 -0.64 0.73
C LEU A 621 17.17 -1.42 1.20
N GLU A 622 16.65 -1.06 2.37
CA GLU A 622 15.29 -1.39 2.75
C GLU A 622 14.28 -0.44 2.07
N ASN A 623 13.04 -0.89 1.88
CA ASN A 623 11.98 -0.11 1.21
C ASN A 623 11.74 1.27 1.87
N ARG A 624 11.90 1.40 3.19
CA ARG A 624 11.73 2.68 3.92
C ARG A 624 12.78 3.73 3.58
N ASP A 625 13.98 3.32 3.14
CA ASP A 625 15.10 4.23 2.91
C ASP A 625 15.23 4.66 1.44
N VAL A 626 14.63 3.92 0.51
CA VAL A 626 14.59 4.22 -0.93
C VAL A 626 14.16 5.67 -1.18
N ILE A 627 13.07 6.12 -0.55
CA ILE A 627 12.56 7.48 -0.77
C ILE A 627 13.58 8.54 -0.34
N ASN A 628 14.19 8.39 0.84
CA ASN A 628 15.20 9.32 1.35
C ASN A 628 16.41 9.44 0.41
N GLN A 629 16.82 8.34 -0.23
CA GLN A 629 17.93 8.30 -1.19
C GLN A 629 17.55 8.93 -2.54
N LEU A 630 16.40 8.56 -3.11
CA LEU A 630 15.85 9.17 -4.33
C LEU A 630 15.68 10.68 -4.18
N GLU A 631 15.32 11.12 -2.98
CA GLU A 631 15.10 12.51 -2.64
C GLU A 631 16.38 13.35 -2.46
N GLN A 632 17.51 12.71 -2.15
CA GLN A 632 18.85 13.30 -2.16
C GLN A 632 19.46 13.37 -3.58
N GLY A 633 18.79 12.79 -4.57
CA GLY A 633 19.27 12.72 -5.96
C GLY A 633 20.01 11.43 -6.32
N ILE A 634 20.15 10.49 -5.39
CA ILE A 634 20.74 9.17 -5.66
C ILE A 634 19.84 8.39 -6.63
N ARG A 635 20.46 7.65 -7.55
CA ARG A 635 19.81 6.82 -8.58
C ARG A 635 20.53 5.48 -8.70
N LEU A 636 19.94 4.54 -9.42
CA LEU A 636 20.58 3.26 -9.73
C LEU A 636 21.85 3.50 -10.57
N PRO A 637 22.99 2.84 -10.25
CA PRO A 637 24.25 3.04 -10.97
C PRO A 637 24.17 2.45 -12.39
N LYS A 638 25.02 2.90 -13.32
CA LYS A 638 25.05 2.32 -14.68
C LYS A 638 25.45 0.84 -14.62
N PRO A 639 24.66 -0.10 -15.17
CA PRO A 639 25.06 -1.50 -15.27
C PRO A 639 26.32 -1.69 -16.12
N ASP A 640 27.06 -2.77 -15.88
CA ASP A 640 28.17 -3.18 -16.72
C ASP A 640 27.73 -3.44 -18.16
N ASN A 641 28.60 -3.13 -19.13
CA ASN A 641 28.34 -3.21 -20.58
C ASN A 641 27.15 -2.39 -21.13
N CYS A 642 26.28 -1.82 -20.29
CA CYS A 642 25.14 -0.99 -20.70
C CYS A 642 25.61 0.19 -21.58
N PRO A 643 25.03 0.37 -22.78
CA PRO A 643 25.34 1.47 -23.69
C PRO A 643 25.16 2.85 -23.01
N PRO A 644 26.13 3.78 -23.11
CA PRO A 644 26.04 5.09 -22.45
C PRO A 644 24.82 5.91 -22.85
N ALA A 645 24.41 5.82 -24.13
CA ALA A 645 23.23 6.50 -24.65
C ALA A 645 21.94 6.00 -23.98
N LEU A 646 21.80 4.69 -23.75
CA LEU A 646 20.61 4.13 -23.09
C LEU A 646 20.54 4.54 -21.61
N TYR A 647 21.67 4.52 -20.90
CA TYR A 647 21.72 5.00 -19.52
C TYR A 647 21.40 6.49 -19.40
N SER A 648 21.80 7.32 -20.37
CA SER A 648 21.41 8.73 -20.46
C SER A 648 19.89 8.93 -20.66
N LEU A 649 19.21 7.96 -21.28
CA LEU A 649 17.73 7.94 -21.32
C LEU A 649 17.15 7.52 -19.96
N MET A 650 17.70 6.50 -19.30
CA MET A 650 17.27 6.07 -17.95
C MET A 650 17.35 7.24 -16.95
N THR A 651 18.45 7.98 -16.91
CA THR A 651 18.61 9.10 -15.97
C THR A 651 17.65 10.26 -16.23
N ARG A 652 17.26 10.52 -17.49
CA ARG A 652 16.18 11.46 -17.83
C ARG A 652 14.79 10.96 -17.44
N CYS A 653 14.54 9.65 -17.47
CA CYS A 653 13.29 9.07 -16.95
C CYS A 653 13.21 9.19 -15.42
N TRP A 654 14.36 9.19 -14.74
CA TRP A 654 14.45 9.39 -13.29
C TRP A 654 14.58 10.86 -12.84
N SER A 655 14.17 11.83 -13.68
CA SER A 655 13.93 13.21 -13.25
C SER A 655 12.95 13.24 -12.07
N TYR A 656 13.28 14.01 -11.02
CA TYR A 656 12.46 14.03 -9.81
C TYR A 656 11.08 14.66 -10.07
N ASP A 657 11.02 15.77 -10.79
CA ASP A 657 9.75 16.34 -11.27
C ASP A 657 9.19 15.46 -12.40
N PRO A 658 7.92 15.01 -12.33
CA PRO A 658 7.32 14.21 -13.40
C PRO A 658 7.26 14.93 -14.75
N ARG A 659 7.23 16.28 -14.75
CA ARG A 659 7.14 17.11 -15.96
C ARG A 659 8.44 17.16 -16.76
N ASP A 660 9.57 16.84 -16.12
CA ASP A 660 10.91 16.82 -16.74
C ASP A 660 11.27 15.43 -17.33
N ARG A 661 10.33 14.48 -17.33
CA ARG A 661 10.50 13.12 -17.86
C ARG A 661 10.07 13.06 -19.35
N PRO A 662 10.78 12.32 -20.22
CA PRO A 662 10.36 12.12 -21.61
C PRO A 662 9.07 11.29 -21.70
N SER A 663 8.24 11.50 -22.73
CA SER A 663 7.10 10.62 -23.03
C SER A 663 7.55 9.27 -23.60
N PHE A 664 6.68 8.26 -23.57
CA PHE A 664 7.00 6.98 -24.22
C PHE A 664 7.20 7.15 -25.73
N THR A 665 6.46 8.07 -26.34
CA THR A 665 6.63 8.47 -27.74
C THR A 665 8.01 9.08 -28.04
N GLU A 666 8.65 9.81 -27.10
CA GLU A 666 10.05 10.26 -27.25
C GLU A 666 11.03 9.08 -27.08
N LEU A 667 10.77 8.21 -26.09
CA LEU A 667 11.65 7.09 -25.73
C LEU A 667 11.74 6.03 -26.82
N VAL A 668 10.62 5.65 -27.45
CA VAL A 668 10.59 4.55 -28.43
C VAL A 668 11.49 4.85 -29.65
N VAL A 669 11.57 6.11 -30.07
CA VAL A 669 12.46 6.56 -31.15
C VAL A 669 13.92 6.40 -30.71
N LYS A 670 14.28 6.97 -29.56
CA LYS A 670 15.68 7.02 -29.11
C LYS A 670 16.24 5.65 -28.71
N ILE A 671 15.40 4.76 -28.19
CA ILE A 671 15.78 3.36 -27.93
C ILE A 671 15.93 2.59 -29.25
N SER A 672 15.12 2.90 -30.28
CA SER A 672 15.30 2.33 -31.62
C SER A 672 16.62 2.76 -32.27
N ASP A 673 17.00 4.04 -32.12
CA ASP A 673 18.30 4.55 -32.59
C ASP A 673 19.46 3.82 -31.91
N VAL A 674 19.44 3.68 -30.58
CA VAL A 674 20.48 2.95 -29.82
C VAL A 674 20.55 1.47 -30.23
N HIS A 675 19.40 0.82 -30.41
CA HIS A 675 19.34 -0.58 -30.88
C HIS A 675 19.95 -0.75 -32.29
N GLN A 676 19.77 0.23 -33.19
CA GLN A 676 20.43 0.24 -34.49
C GLN A 676 21.95 0.47 -34.37
N MET A 677 22.38 1.41 -33.53
CA MET A 677 23.80 1.66 -33.26
C MET A 677 24.52 0.43 -32.67
N GLU A 678 23.90 -0.33 -31.77
CA GLU A 678 24.49 -1.56 -31.21
C GLU A 678 24.62 -2.67 -32.28
N LYS A 679 23.66 -2.78 -33.21
CA LYS A 679 23.74 -3.69 -34.36
C LYS A 679 24.90 -3.34 -35.29
N GLU A 680 25.06 -2.07 -35.63
CA GLU A 680 26.15 -1.61 -36.51
C GLU A 680 27.53 -1.83 -35.86
N GLN A 681 27.67 -1.54 -34.56
CA GLN A 681 28.88 -1.83 -33.80
C GLN A 681 29.21 -3.32 -33.74
N GLN A 682 28.21 -4.21 -33.62
CA GLN A 682 28.43 -5.66 -33.66
C GLN A 682 28.91 -6.11 -35.04
N VAL A 683 28.33 -5.58 -36.12
CA VAL A 683 28.74 -5.89 -37.50
C VAL A 683 30.17 -5.45 -37.77
N GLU A 684 30.60 -4.26 -37.32
CA GLU A 684 32.00 -3.83 -37.50
C GLU A 684 32.96 -4.62 -36.60
N ARG A 685 32.61 -4.92 -35.33
CA ARG A 685 33.40 -5.83 -34.47
C ARG A 685 33.58 -7.21 -35.10
N GLU A 686 32.57 -7.73 -35.81
CA GLU A 686 32.70 -8.97 -36.58
C GLU A 686 33.56 -8.83 -37.84
N ARG A 687 33.47 -7.70 -38.55
CA ARG A 687 34.35 -7.41 -39.70
C ARG A 687 35.80 -7.32 -39.26
N ASP A 688 36.10 -6.65 -38.14
CA ASP A 688 37.44 -6.55 -37.58
C ASP A 688 37.96 -7.89 -37.06
N ARG A 689 37.12 -8.72 -36.43
CA ARG A 689 37.50 -10.11 -36.11
C ARG A 689 37.86 -10.89 -37.38
N LYS A 690 37.06 -10.76 -38.45
CA LYS A 690 37.28 -11.41 -39.76
C LYS A 690 38.52 -10.84 -40.51
N ARG A 691 38.87 -9.57 -40.33
CA ARG A 691 40.12 -8.95 -40.81
C ARG A 691 41.33 -9.49 -40.03
N SER A 692 41.25 -9.53 -38.70
CA SER A 692 42.30 -10.01 -37.82
C SER A 692 42.64 -11.48 -38.05
N THR A 693 41.64 -12.36 -38.19
CA THR A 693 41.87 -13.79 -38.52
C THR A 693 42.54 -14.00 -39.88
N LYS A 694 42.31 -13.12 -40.86
CA LYS A 694 42.98 -13.20 -42.18
C LYS A 694 44.45 -12.79 -42.15
N PHE A 695 44.88 -12.03 -41.14
CA PHE A 695 46.27 -11.59 -41.01
C PHE A 695 47.23 -12.71 -40.59
N PHE A 696 46.74 -13.80 -40.01
CA PHE A 696 47.54 -14.95 -39.58
C PHE A 696 47.73 -16.04 -40.65
N ASP A 697 46.92 -16.04 -41.73
CA ASP A 697 46.89 -17.12 -42.73
C ASP A 697 47.71 -16.79 -44.00
N THR A 698 48.37 -15.63 -44.05
CA THR A 698 49.23 -15.25 -45.17
C THR A 698 50.68 -15.61 -44.87
N LYS A 699 51.17 -16.72 -45.46
CA LYS A 699 52.60 -17.08 -45.41
C LYS A 699 53.47 -15.94 -45.97
N LEU A 700 54.61 -15.74 -45.32
CA LEU A 700 55.62 -14.74 -45.65
C LEU A 700 55.93 -14.67 -47.15
N ASN A 701 55.83 -13.47 -47.73
CA ASN A 701 56.48 -13.15 -49.01
C ASN A 701 57.08 -11.73 -48.96
N PHE A 702 58.15 -11.58 -48.16
CA PHE A 702 58.95 -10.36 -48.11
C PHE A 702 59.73 -10.19 -49.42
N ASN A 703 59.16 -9.51 -50.43
CA ASN A 703 59.92 -8.86 -51.52
C ASN A 703 59.04 -7.97 -52.43
N GLU A 704 58.37 -6.96 -51.87
CA GLU A 704 57.93 -5.81 -52.67
C GLU A 704 58.01 -4.51 -51.82
N PRO A 705 58.66 -3.43 -52.32
CA PRO A 705 58.77 -2.18 -51.57
C PRO A 705 57.44 -1.41 -51.56
N PRO A 706 57.14 -0.63 -50.50
CA PRO A 706 55.85 0.06 -50.37
C PRO A 706 55.61 1.06 -51.51
N PRO A 707 54.40 1.10 -52.09
CA PRO A 707 54.08 2.00 -53.20
C PRO A 707 54.17 3.47 -52.75
N LYS A 708 54.90 4.27 -53.53
CA LYS A 708 55.10 5.70 -53.25
C LYS A 708 53.78 6.48 -53.40
N PRO A 709 53.51 7.48 -52.53
CA PRO A 709 52.33 8.33 -52.68
C PRO A 709 52.38 9.10 -54.02
N SER A 710 51.40 8.84 -54.89
CA SER A 710 51.34 9.41 -56.23
C SER A 710 50.95 10.89 -56.21
N ARG A 711 51.86 11.75 -56.69
CA ARG A 711 51.63 13.20 -56.86
C ARG A 711 50.45 13.46 -57.81
N LEU A 712 49.43 14.17 -57.34
CA LEU A 712 48.49 14.88 -58.21
C LEU A 712 49.17 16.08 -58.87
N LYS A 713 49.31 16.07 -60.20
CA LYS A 713 49.67 17.22 -61.04
C LYS A 713 48.97 17.13 -62.42
N PRO A 714 48.73 18.27 -63.11
CA PRO A 714 47.33 18.58 -63.43
C PRO A 714 47.04 19.00 -64.90
N GLY A 715 45.76 18.91 -65.29
CA GLY A 715 45.03 19.74 -66.29
C GLY A 715 45.61 19.86 -67.72
N GLY A 716 44.82 19.82 -68.80
CA GLY A 716 43.37 19.78 -69.02
C GLY A 716 43.15 19.74 -70.55
N ARG A 717 42.13 20.34 -71.18
CA ARG A 717 40.99 21.20 -70.80
C ARG A 717 39.98 21.13 -71.96
N PHE A 718 38.67 21.21 -71.68
CA PHE A 718 37.65 22.00 -72.43
C PHE A 718 36.27 21.77 -71.77
N GLY A 719 35.46 22.76 -71.36
CA GLY A 719 35.73 24.15 -70.99
C GLY A 719 35.79 24.31 -69.45
N LYS A 720 36.52 25.26 -68.83
CA LYS A 720 36.50 26.75 -68.93
C LYS A 720 35.25 27.35 -68.23
N SER A 721 35.38 28.32 -67.31
CA SER A 721 36.53 29.19 -66.99
C SER A 721 37.12 29.01 -65.57
N ILE A 722 38.37 29.44 -65.36
CA ILE A 722 39.15 29.34 -64.11
C ILE A 722 40.17 30.50 -64.03
N GLY A 723 40.30 31.12 -62.84
CA GLY A 723 41.53 31.80 -62.36
C GLY A 723 41.41 31.99 -60.83
N LEU A 724 42.28 31.57 -59.91
CA LEU A 724 43.75 31.33 -59.81
C LEU A 724 44.60 32.53 -59.37
N HIS A 725 45.54 32.24 -58.45
CA HIS A 725 46.54 33.13 -57.83
C HIS A 725 45.94 34.22 -56.90
N ILE A 726 46.64 34.73 -55.85
CA ILE A 726 48.09 34.78 -55.58
C ILE A 726 48.47 34.25 -54.18
N GLN A 727 49.54 33.44 -54.14
CA GLN A 727 50.68 33.38 -53.21
C GLN A 727 50.61 33.97 -51.77
N LEU A 728 51.13 33.20 -50.81
CA LEU A 728 51.57 33.64 -49.47
C LEU A 728 52.67 34.70 -49.55
N ASN A 729 52.61 35.72 -48.70
CA ASN A 729 53.76 36.53 -48.31
C ASN A 729 53.57 37.10 -46.89
N GLU A 730 54.66 37.27 -46.13
CA GLU A 730 54.63 37.80 -44.76
C GLU A 730 54.67 39.33 -44.76
N ALA A 731 53.65 40.02 -44.23
CA ALA A 731 53.74 41.40 -43.76
C ALA A 731 52.56 41.85 -42.88
N LEU A 732 52.87 42.14 -41.61
CA LEU A 732 52.52 43.37 -40.86
C LEU A 732 51.25 44.19 -41.17
N CYS A 733 50.55 44.52 -40.07
CA CYS A 733 49.87 45.81 -39.78
C CYS A 733 48.48 46.16 -40.36
N ALA A 734 47.50 46.11 -39.45
CA ALA A 734 46.64 47.24 -39.04
C ALA A 734 45.38 47.66 -39.86
N SER A 735 44.50 48.35 -39.14
CA SER A 735 43.38 49.22 -39.59
C SER A 735 42.07 48.56 -40.09
N SER A 736 41.05 48.63 -39.23
CA SER A 736 39.68 49.07 -39.60
C SER A 736 39.73 50.58 -39.99
N PRO A 737 38.65 51.25 -40.47
CA PRO A 737 37.23 50.85 -40.49
C PRO A 737 36.43 51.24 -41.77
N ASP A 738 35.09 51.20 -41.68
CA ASP A 738 34.13 52.12 -42.32
C ASP A 738 33.95 52.07 -43.87
N LEU A 739 32.81 52.49 -44.48
CA LEU A 739 31.57 53.09 -44.00
C LEU A 739 30.41 52.92 -45.04
N VAL A 740 29.23 53.48 -44.73
CA VAL A 740 28.15 53.95 -45.64
C VAL A 740 27.21 52.90 -46.31
N SER A 741 25.91 53.19 -46.21
CA SER A 741 24.77 52.50 -46.86
C SER A 741 24.09 53.52 -47.83
N PRO A 742 22.78 53.87 -47.87
CA PRO A 742 21.53 53.26 -47.36
C PRO A 742 20.44 53.08 -48.47
N CYS A 743 19.19 52.91 -48.04
CA CYS A 743 17.98 53.45 -48.72
C CYS A 743 17.42 52.76 -50.01
N GLU A 744 16.11 52.80 -50.33
CA GLU A 744 14.97 53.60 -49.84
C GLU A 744 13.63 52.81 -49.66
N PHE A 745 12.81 53.21 -48.66
CA PHE A 745 11.34 53.49 -48.68
C PHE A 745 10.30 52.39 -49.10
N THR A 746 9.05 52.32 -48.59
CA THR A 746 8.35 53.06 -47.50
C THR A 746 7.23 52.23 -46.83
N THR A 747 6.87 52.63 -45.61
CA THR A 747 5.59 52.33 -44.90
C THR A 747 4.62 53.52 -45.14
N PRO A 748 3.82 54.13 -44.19
CA PRO A 748 3.31 53.79 -42.85
C PRO A 748 1.82 53.34 -42.95
N VAL A 749 0.89 53.39 -42.00
CA VAL A 749 0.67 53.91 -40.60
C VAL A 749 -0.34 52.94 -39.92
N ASP A 750 -0.88 53.01 -38.70
CA ASP A 750 -0.84 53.88 -37.48
C ASP A 750 -1.38 53.00 -36.29
N SER A 751 -1.49 53.38 -35.01
CA SER A 751 -0.99 54.52 -34.21
C SER A 751 -0.81 54.00 -32.76
N ARG A 752 0.37 54.15 -32.11
CA ARG A 752 0.82 55.25 -31.22
C ARG A 752 0.22 55.25 -29.78
N SER A 753 0.95 55.63 -28.71
CA SER A 753 2.41 55.87 -28.52
C SER A 753 2.75 56.20 -27.04
N ASN A 754 4.05 56.17 -26.69
CA ASN A 754 4.70 56.74 -25.48
C ASN A 754 4.55 55.92 -24.17
N ALA A 755 5.53 55.77 -23.26
CA ALA A 755 6.96 56.17 -23.15
C ALA A 755 7.55 55.48 -21.87
N LEU A 756 8.86 55.39 -21.53
CA LEU A 756 10.16 55.77 -22.11
C LEU A 756 11.33 55.00 -21.39
N MET A 757 12.58 55.25 -21.82
CA MET A 757 13.89 55.01 -21.13
C MET A 757 14.49 53.58 -21.07
N VAL A 758 15.83 53.56 -20.96
CA VAL A 758 16.82 52.47 -21.13
C VAL A 758 17.97 52.82 -20.14
N PRO A 759 18.65 51.89 -19.40
CA PRO A 759 19.38 50.76 -19.98
C PRO A 759 19.42 49.42 -19.20
N MET A 760 19.74 48.34 -19.92
CA MET A 760 20.39 47.15 -19.33
C MET A 760 21.91 47.36 -19.29
N VAL A 761 22.50 47.29 -18.09
CA VAL A 761 23.94 47.11 -17.87
C VAL A 761 24.13 46.13 -16.71
N SER A 762 24.96 45.09 -16.90
CA SER A 762 25.27 44.14 -15.84
C SER A 762 26.40 44.63 -14.92
N PRO A 763 26.33 44.38 -13.61
CA PRO A 763 27.51 44.33 -12.76
C PRO A 763 27.88 42.87 -12.44
N ARG A 764 28.89 42.31 -13.13
CA ARG A 764 29.66 41.20 -12.54
C ARG A 764 30.54 41.76 -11.42
N ARG A 765 30.61 41.07 -10.28
CA ARG A 765 31.78 41.10 -9.39
C ARG A 765 32.25 39.67 -9.12
N CYS A 766 33.55 39.46 -9.29
CA CYS A 766 34.30 38.29 -8.82
C CYS A 766 34.55 38.46 -7.28
N SER A 767 35.30 37.63 -6.55
CA SER A 767 36.21 36.50 -6.83
C SER A 767 36.36 35.71 -5.50
N MET A 768 37.05 34.57 -5.32
CA MET A 768 38.01 33.76 -6.10
C MET A 768 37.67 32.26 -5.93
N GLY A 769 38.20 31.32 -6.73
CA GLY A 769 39.03 31.50 -7.92
C GLY A 769 39.44 30.16 -8.57
N GLU A 770 39.71 30.27 -9.87
CA GLU A 770 40.66 29.49 -10.72
C GLU A 770 40.72 27.95 -10.64
N GLY A 771 40.62 27.21 -11.76
CA GLY A 771 40.17 27.60 -13.10
C GLY A 771 40.80 26.80 -14.24
N GLU A 772 40.00 26.48 -15.25
CA GLU A 772 40.44 26.22 -16.63
C GLU A 772 39.29 26.55 -17.61
N PHE A 773 39.61 27.09 -18.79
CA PHE A 773 38.62 27.51 -19.78
C PHE A 773 38.31 26.38 -20.77
N VAL A 774 37.05 25.93 -20.81
CA VAL A 774 36.54 25.12 -21.93
C VAL A 774 36.26 26.05 -23.10
N VAL A 775 36.96 25.84 -24.22
CA VAL A 775 36.69 26.51 -25.50
C VAL A 775 35.62 25.73 -26.25
N GLU A 776 34.52 26.36 -26.64
CA GLU A 776 33.54 25.73 -27.53
C GLU A 776 34.15 25.52 -28.93
N PRO A 777 34.14 24.29 -29.47
CA PRO A 777 34.77 24.00 -30.76
C PRO A 777 33.92 24.53 -31.92
N SER A 778 34.49 25.44 -32.71
CA SER A 778 33.89 25.97 -33.93
C SER A 778 33.93 24.99 -35.12
N SER A 779 34.63 23.86 -34.99
CA SER A 779 34.69 22.80 -36.00
C SER A 779 34.54 21.40 -35.40
N LYS A 780 34.09 20.44 -36.23
CA LYS A 780 33.98 19.03 -35.87
C LYS A 780 35.35 18.39 -35.54
N GLU A 781 36.43 18.92 -36.11
CA GLU A 781 37.78 18.40 -35.95
C GLU A 781 38.42 18.90 -34.63
N ASP A 782 38.13 20.15 -34.24
CA ASP A 782 38.53 20.70 -32.94
C ASP A 782 37.79 20.02 -31.79
N ALA A 783 36.49 19.74 -31.95
CA ALA A 783 35.73 18.94 -30.99
C ALA A 783 36.36 17.56 -30.77
N GLN A 784 36.87 16.94 -31.84
CA GLN A 784 37.49 15.62 -31.78
C GLN A 784 38.90 15.66 -31.16
N ARG A 785 39.64 16.77 -31.30
CA ARG A 785 40.91 17.02 -30.59
C ARG A 785 40.72 17.29 -29.11
N LEU A 786 39.78 18.17 -28.75
CA LEU A 786 39.43 18.46 -27.35
C LEU A 786 39.01 17.18 -26.62
N TRP A 787 38.18 16.34 -27.25
CA TRP A 787 37.80 15.04 -26.69
C TRP A 787 38.99 14.10 -26.46
N GLN A 788 40.00 14.10 -27.34
CA GLN A 788 41.21 13.31 -27.16
C GLN A 788 42.09 13.83 -26.00
N MET A 789 42.21 15.15 -25.84
CA MET A 789 42.92 15.76 -24.71
C MET A 789 42.20 15.48 -23.38
N GLU A 790 40.87 15.61 -23.35
CA GLU A 790 40.07 15.35 -22.15
C GLU A 790 40.13 13.87 -21.74
N ARG A 791 40.12 12.95 -22.72
CA ARG A 791 40.31 11.52 -22.46
C ARG A 791 41.69 11.20 -21.86
N LEU A 792 42.75 11.91 -22.29
CA LEU A 792 44.10 11.76 -21.72
C LEU A 792 44.19 12.32 -20.31
N ARG A 793 43.57 13.47 -20.04
CA ARG A 793 43.43 14.04 -18.68
C ARG A 793 42.71 13.07 -17.75
N MET A 794 41.55 12.57 -18.15
CA MET A 794 40.76 11.60 -17.38
C MET A 794 41.55 10.31 -17.07
N GLN A 795 42.37 9.83 -18.00
CA GLN A 795 43.26 8.68 -17.76
C GLN A 795 44.38 8.99 -16.75
N GLU A 796 44.96 10.20 -16.79
CA GLU A 796 45.98 10.62 -15.82
C GLU A 796 45.39 10.88 -14.43
N THR A 797 44.19 11.46 -14.32
CA THR A 797 43.46 11.60 -13.03
C THR A 797 43.15 10.22 -12.43
N MET A 798 42.68 9.26 -13.25
CA MET A 798 42.49 7.86 -12.81
C MET A 798 43.81 7.22 -12.32
N ARG A 799 44.94 7.52 -12.97
CA ARG A 799 46.27 7.04 -12.55
C ARG A 799 46.68 7.64 -11.20
N GLN A 800 46.43 8.93 -11.00
CA GLN A 800 46.72 9.64 -9.75
C GLN A 800 45.85 9.16 -8.59
N GLN A 801 44.53 8.99 -8.79
CA GLN A 801 43.63 8.41 -7.78
C GLN A 801 44.03 6.98 -7.40
N LYS A 802 44.40 6.14 -8.38
CA LYS A 802 44.92 4.79 -8.10
C LYS A 802 46.24 4.82 -7.31
N GLN A 803 47.07 5.85 -7.51
CA GLN A 803 48.31 6.01 -6.76
C GLN A 803 48.05 6.48 -5.32
N GLN A 804 47.17 7.48 -5.11
CA GLN A 804 46.70 7.89 -3.78
C GLN A 804 46.09 6.72 -3.01
N MET A 805 45.22 5.92 -3.63
CA MET A 805 44.63 4.71 -3.02
C MET A 805 45.70 3.70 -2.54
N MET A 806 46.85 3.58 -3.22
CA MET A 806 47.96 2.72 -2.78
C MET A 806 48.81 3.37 -1.67
N GLU A 807 48.81 4.69 -1.56
CA GLU A 807 49.49 5.44 -0.50
C GLU A 807 48.62 5.45 0.79
N ASP A 808 47.30 5.66 0.66
CA ASP A 808 46.32 5.50 1.75
C ASP A 808 46.30 4.07 2.30
N ASN A 809 46.33 3.04 1.43
CA ASN A 809 46.39 1.65 1.90
C ASN A 809 47.71 1.35 2.64
N LYS A 810 48.85 1.92 2.19
CA LYS A 810 50.12 1.86 2.94
C LYS A 810 50.08 2.63 4.26
N TRP A 811 49.29 3.70 4.34
CA TRP A 811 49.08 4.46 5.57
C TRP A 811 48.22 3.65 6.55
N LEU A 812 47.09 3.09 6.10
CA LEU A 812 46.26 2.17 6.89
C LEU A 812 47.05 0.95 7.39
N THR A 813 47.87 0.32 6.54
CA THR A 813 48.74 -0.81 6.93
C THR A 813 49.83 -0.40 7.95
N LYS A 814 50.14 0.90 8.09
CA LYS A 814 51.00 1.43 9.16
C LYS A 814 50.20 1.73 10.43
N GLU A 815 49.04 2.36 10.29
CA GLU A 815 48.14 2.70 11.40
C GLU A 815 47.69 1.44 12.14
N GLU A 816 47.33 0.39 11.40
CA GLU A 816 46.98 -0.94 11.92
C GLU A 816 48.13 -1.58 12.72
N ARG A 817 49.38 -1.40 12.28
CA ARG A 817 50.59 -1.84 13.01
C ARG A 817 50.96 -0.97 14.22
N LEU A 818 50.31 0.17 14.41
CA LEU A 818 50.46 1.04 15.58
C LEU A 818 49.32 0.81 16.61
N LEU A 819 48.30 0.04 16.25
CA LEU A 819 47.11 -0.22 17.07
C LEU A 819 47.13 -1.58 17.80
N ASP A 820 48.10 -2.46 17.51
CA ASP A 820 48.23 -3.79 18.13
C ASP A 820 49.53 -3.94 18.95
N PRO A 821 49.50 -3.62 20.27
CA PRO A 821 50.71 -3.60 21.10
C PRO A 821 50.93 -4.89 21.93
N MET A 822 50.70 -6.10 21.39
CA MET A 822 51.21 -7.35 22.00
C MET A 822 51.26 -8.54 21.00
N GLY A 823 52.41 -8.79 20.35
CA GLY A 823 52.47 -9.89 19.37
C GLY A 823 53.79 -10.14 18.61
N GLN A 824 54.96 -10.04 19.23
CA GLN A 824 56.20 -10.64 18.68
C GLN A 824 56.67 -11.80 19.58
N GLU A 825 56.81 -13.01 19.03
CA GLU A 825 58.14 -13.52 18.65
C GLU A 825 58.06 -14.84 17.85
N ASP A 826 58.96 -14.94 16.87
CA ASP A 826 59.61 -16.11 16.27
C ASP A 826 58.86 -17.30 15.64
N ALA A 827 59.59 -17.95 14.73
CA ALA A 827 59.18 -19.11 13.94
C ALA A 827 60.27 -20.18 13.93
N SER A 828 59.92 -21.44 14.19
CA SER A 828 60.56 -22.63 13.60
C SER A 828 59.80 -23.92 13.93
N SER A 829 59.99 -24.93 13.08
CA SER A 829 59.44 -26.30 13.16
C SER A 829 60.49 -27.25 13.80
N PRO A 830 60.29 -28.59 13.93
CA PRO A 830 59.18 -29.46 13.48
C PRO A 830 58.75 -30.57 14.51
N LEU A 831 57.97 -31.56 14.02
CA LEU A 831 57.81 -32.98 14.47
C LEU A 831 56.44 -33.45 15.04
N SER A 832 56.18 -34.74 14.81
CA SER A 832 55.01 -35.60 15.14
C SER A 832 55.53 -36.84 15.95
N PRO A 833 54.79 -37.95 16.26
CA PRO A 833 53.43 -38.41 15.88
C PRO A 833 52.57 -39.10 17.00
N GLU A 834 51.46 -39.77 16.59
CA GLU A 834 50.78 -40.94 17.23
C GLU A 834 50.01 -40.75 18.59
N ALA A 835 48.94 -41.49 18.98
CA ALA A 835 48.19 -42.64 18.40
C ALA A 835 46.69 -42.74 18.88
N GLU A 836 45.87 -43.58 18.20
CA GLU A 836 44.81 -44.56 18.61
C GLU A 836 43.94 -44.41 19.92
N THR A 837 42.72 -44.97 20.16
CA THR A 837 41.60 -45.75 19.49
C THR A 837 40.34 -45.74 20.46
N GLU A 838 39.18 -46.44 20.42
CA GLU A 838 38.53 -47.51 19.60
C GLU A 838 36.96 -47.55 19.75
N HIS A 839 36.24 -48.02 18.70
CA HIS A 839 34.94 -48.76 18.59
C HIS A 839 33.63 -48.52 19.44
N ALA A 840 32.58 -49.32 19.14
CA ALA A 840 31.14 -48.98 19.18
C ALA A 840 30.17 -50.19 19.51
N PRO A 841 28.82 -50.03 19.61
CA PRO A 841 27.88 -51.01 20.20
C PRO A 841 26.82 -51.65 19.25
N PRO A 842 25.95 -52.57 19.73
CA PRO A 842 24.64 -52.97 19.16
C PRO A 842 23.44 -52.41 20.00
N ASP A 843 22.13 -52.71 19.85
CA ASP A 843 21.33 -53.63 18.99
C ASP A 843 19.86 -53.13 18.80
N LYS A 844 18.96 -53.93 18.18
CA LYS A 844 17.53 -53.67 17.83
C LYS A 844 16.70 -54.99 17.76
N PRO A 845 15.43 -55.07 17.26
CA PRO A 845 14.31 -54.11 17.05
C PRO A 845 13.09 -54.56 17.96
N PRO A 846 11.84 -54.85 17.51
CA PRO A 846 10.81 -54.19 16.64
C PRO A 846 9.51 -53.85 17.48
N ARG A 847 8.24 -53.63 17.01
CA ARG A 847 7.55 -53.50 15.70
C ARG A 847 6.37 -52.47 15.77
N LEU A 848 5.19 -52.72 15.16
CA LEU A 848 4.13 -51.72 14.83
C LEU A 848 2.69 -52.35 14.87
N PRO A 849 1.55 -51.58 14.98
CA PRO A 849 0.92 -50.88 13.82
C PRO A 849 0.13 -49.53 14.06
N VAL A 850 0.48 -48.46 13.32
CA VAL A 850 -0.27 -47.76 12.22
C VAL A 850 -1.82 -47.51 12.35
N PRO A 851 -2.46 -46.41 11.82
CA PRO A 851 -1.99 -45.18 11.13
C PRO A 851 -2.54 -43.80 11.62
N THR A 852 -1.87 -42.71 11.22
CA THR A 852 -2.50 -41.40 10.84
C THR A 852 -1.78 -40.80 9.62
N ALA A 853 -2.45 -39.93 8.86
CA ALA A 853 -1.99 -39.49 7.53
C ALA A 853 -0.70 -38.65 7.55
N GLN A 854 0.16 -38.86 6.54
CA GLN A 854 1.42 -38.14 6.34
C GLN A 854 1.35 -37.18 5.14
N ALA A 855 2.16 -36.13 5.18
CA ALA A 855 2.56 -35.37 3.99
C ALA A 855 3.74 -36.08 3.29
N PHE A 856 3.78 -36.02 1.96
CA PHE A 856 4.87 -36.62 1.17
C PHE A 856 6.12 -35.72 1.15
N PRO A 857 7.33 -36.26 1.35
CA PRO A 857 8.59 -35.51 1.28
C PRO A 857 9.14 -35.43 -0.15
N THR A 858 9.91 -34.37 -0.43
CA THR A 858 10.70 -34.22 -1.64
C THR A 858 11.96 -35.10 -1.58
N ALA A 859 12.16 -35.97 -2.58
CA ALA A 859 13.31 -36.87 -2.79
C ALA A 859 13.58 -37.94 -1.70
N GLU A 860 13.61 -39.21 -2.10
CA GLU A 860 13.98 -40.34 -1.24
C GLU A 860 15.51 -40.49 -1.08
N LEU A 861 16.10 -39.57 -0.33
CA LEU A 861 17.50 -39.61 0.09
C LEU A 861 17.67 -40.49 1.33
N ASP A 862 18.79 -41.21 1.41
CA ASP A 862 19.21 -41.87 2.67
C ASP A 862 19.60 -40.81 3.71
N ARG A 863 19.04 -40.90 4.92
CA ARG A 863 19.26 -39.99 6.05
C ARG A 863 20.02 -40.62 7.22
N SER A 864 20.44 -41.88 7.08
CA SER A 864 20.99 -42.68 8.17
C SER A 864 22.25 -42.05 8.80
N ASP A 865 23.15 -41.51 7.96
CA ASP A 865 24.41 -40.86 8.36
C ASP A 865 24.39 -39.32 8.16
N ASP A 866 23.23 -38.71 7.88
CA ASP A 866 23.16 -37.30 7.46
C ASP A 866 23.22 -36.34 8.65
N GLN A 867 24.43 -35.88 9.00
CA GLN A 867 24.65 -34.97 10.14
C GLN A 867 23.88 -33.64 10.03
N VAL A 868 23.68 -33.10 8.83
CA VAL A 868 22.90 -31.86 8.63
C VAL A 868 21.42 -32.12 8.93
N TYR A 869 20.87 -33.24 8.45
CA TYR A 869 19.51 -33.66 8.79
C TYR A 869 19.34 -33.86 10.29
N GLN A 870 20.26 -34.56 10.96
CA GLN A 870 20.20 -34.77 12.42
C GLN A 870 20.26 -33.44 13.19
N ALA A 871 21.13 -32.51 12.79
CA ALA A 871 21.26 -31.20 13.42
C ALA A 871 20.00 -30.32 13.24
N VAL A 872 19.35 -30.36 12.07
CA VAL A 872 18.04 -29.70 11.86
C VAL A 872 16.95 -30.35 12.71
N MET A 873 16.90 -31.69 12.76
CA MET A 873 15.88 -32.40 13.55
C MET A 873 16.00 -32.11 15.05
N GLU A 874 17.21 -32.03 15.60
CA GLU A 874 17.43 -31.57 16.98
C GLU A 874 17.10 -30.09 17.16
N LEU A 875 17.37 -29.21 16.18
CA LEU A 875 17.02 -27.78 16.25
C LEU A 875 15.49 -27.60 16.33
N VAL A 876 14.75 -28.29 15.46
CA VAL A 876 13.27 -28.32 15.46
C VAL A 876 12.75 -28.87 16.78
N LYS A 877 13.33 -29.96 17.30
CA LYS A 877 12.95 -30.59 18.58
C LYS A 877 13.13 -29.64 19.77
N VAL A 878 14.24 -28.90 19.88
CA VAL A 878 14.44 -27.92 20.95
C VAL A 878 13.49 -26.71 20.81
N VAL A 879 13.16 -26.28 19.59
CA VAL A 879 12.14 -25.23 19.35
C VAL A 879 10.73 -25.71 19.71
N VAL A 880 10.38 -26.96 19.41
CA VAL A 880 9.12 -27.58 19.85
C VAL A 880 9.08 -27.70 21.37
N GLN A 881 10.19 -28.03 22.03
CA GLN A 881 10.27 -28.02 23.48
C GLN A 881 10.04 -26.60 24.05
N LEU A 882 10.66 -25.55 23.48
CA LEU A 882 10.36 -24.17 23.88
C LEU A 882 8.86 -23.84 23.78
N LYS A 883 8.21 -24.25 22.69
CA LYS A 883 6.77 -24.04 22.46
C LYS A 883 5.89 -24.73 23.51
N ASN A 884 6.27 -25.93 23.94
CA ASN A 884 5.51 -26.68 24.95
C ASN A 884 5.75 -26.09 26.36
N ASP A 885 7.01 -25.80 26.69
CA ASP A 885 7.42 -25.51 28.07
C ASP A 885 7.19 -24.05 28.46
N VAL A 886 7.15 -23.09 27.52
CA VAL A 886 7.06 -21.62 27.78
C VAL A 886 5.89 -21.17 28.65
N ASN A 887 4.81 -21.96 28.74
CA ASN A 887 3.67 -21.65 29.60
C ASN A 887 3.83 -22.11 31.05
N THR A 888 4.86 -22.92 31.33
CA THR A 888 5.18 -23.48 32.65
C THR A 888 6.52 -22.98 33.21
N LEU A 889 7.47 -22.63 32.32
CA LEU A 889 8.78 -22.09 32.67
C LEU A 889 8.68 -20.70 33.31
N GLN A 890 9.61 -20.43 34.23
CA GLN A 890 9.87 -19.07 34.69
C GLN A 890 10.72 -18.30 33.65
N PRO A 891 10.56 -16.97 33.54
CA PRO A 891 11.26 -16.16 32.53
C PRO A 891 12.78 -16.33 32.55
N GLU A 892 13.36 -16.48 33.73
CA GLU A 892 14.79 -16.67 33.96
C GLU A 892 15.30 -17.97 33.31
N GLN A 893 14.43 -18.96 33.10
CA GLN A 893 14.75 -20.25 32.51
C GLN A 893 14.73 -20.22 30.97
N TYR A 894 14.07 -19.24 30.33
CA TYR A 894 14.04 -19.12 28.86
C TYR A 894 15.46 -19.08 28.26
N ILE A 895 16.42 -18.46 28.97
CA ILE A 895 17.82 -18.37 28.55
C ILE A 895 18.50 -19.74 28.40
N ASN A 896 18.04 -20.76 29.13
CA ASN A 896 18.63 -22.10 29.05
C ASN A 896 18.19 -22.83 27.78
N ILE A 897 16.93 -22.70 27.39
CA ILE A 897 16.44 -23.26 26.12
C ILE A 897 16.99 -22.47 24.93
N VAL A 898 17.02 -21.13 24.99
CA VAL A 898 17.64 -20.33 23.92
C VAL A 898 19.15 -20.60 23.79
N LYS A 899 19.87 -20.87 24.88
CA LYS A 899 21.25 -21.41 24.81
C LYS A 899 21.30 -22.76 24.11
N SER A 900 20.37 -23.68 24.42
CA SER A 900 20.30 -24.99 23.75
C SER A 900 20.04 -24.84 22.25
N ILE A 901 19.11 -23.97 21.84
CA ILE A 901 18.86 -23.63 20.43
C ILE A 901 20.14 -23.10 19.76
N GLY A 902 20.86 -22.18 20.41
CA GLY A 902 22.12 -21.63 19.88
C GLY A 902 23.27 -22.64 19.79
N LEU A 903 23.31 -23.63 20.68
CA LEU A 903 24.27 -24.76 20.60
C LEU A 903 23.92 -25.69 19.43
N THR A 904 22.65 -26.05 19.27
CA THR A 904 22.20 -26.90 18.17
C THR A 904 22.36 -26.22 16.81
N LEU A 905 22.07 -24.91 16.72
CA LEU A 905 22.35 -24.10 15.53
C LEU A 905 23.84 -24.06 15.20
N ARG A 906 24.73 -23.95 16.19
CA ARG A 906 26.18 -24.03 15.96
C ARG A 906 26.59 -25.41 15.41
N SER A 907 25.99 -26.48 15.92
CA SER A 907 26.20 -27.83 15.38
C SER A 907 25.74 -27.94 13.94
N LEU A 908 24.57 -27.36 13.60
CA LEU A 908 24.04 -27.31 12.24
C LEU A 908 24.96 -26.54 11.28
N ILE A 909 25.43 -25.35 11.69
CA ILE A 909 26.36 -24.53 10.90
C ILE A 909 27.64 -25.32 10.64
N HIS A 910 28.24 -25.93 11.67
CA HIS A 910 29.46 -26.75 11.54
C HIS A 910 29.26 -27.96 10.61
N SER A 911 28.15 -28.70 10.75
CA SER A 911 27.83 -29.84 9.85
C SER A 911 27.60 -29.43 8.40
N VAL A 912 27.29 -28.15 8.14
CA VAL A 912 27.22 -27.59 6.78
C VAL A 912 28.58 -27.07 6.32
N ASP A 913 29.35 -26.44 7.20
CA ASP A 913 30.72 -25.96 6.91
C ASP A 913 31.66 -27.10 6.51
N ASP A 914 31.52 -28.30 7.10
CA ASP A 914 32.28 -29.50 6.70
C ASP A 914 31.93 -29.98 5.27
N ILE A 915 30.73 -29.65 4.78
CA ILE A 915 30.24 -30.02 3.44
C ILE A 915 30.54 -28.91 2.41
N LEU A 916 30.56 -27.63 2.80
CA LEU A 916 30.82 -26.50 1.90
C LEU A 916 32.08 -26.64 1.00
N PRO A 917 33.22 -27.19 1.47
CA PRO A 917 34.39 -27.50 0.62
C PRO A 917 34.09 -28.43 -0.56
N THR A 918 33.14 -29.36 -0.41
CA THR A 918 32.79 -30.38 -1.43
C THR A 918 31.80 -29.87 -2.48
N LEU A 919 31.15 -28.72 -2.23
CA LEU A 919 30.10 -28.16 -3.08
C LEU A 919 30.64 -27.10 -4.06
N HIS A 920 29.94 -26.96 -5.18
CA HIS A 920 30.26 -25.99 -6.24
C HIS A 920 30.13 -24.54 -5.74
N GLU A 921 31.06 -23.68 -6.15
CA GLU A 921 31.21 -22.29 -5.68
C GLU A 921 29.92 -21.46 -5.76
N SER A 922 29.14 -21.64 -6.84
CA SER A 922 27.86 -20.93 -7.04
C SER A 922 26.72 -21.35 -6.11
N ILE A 923 26.86 -22.48 -5.40
CA ILE A 923 25.88 -22.98 -4.42
C ILE A 923 26.40 -22.75 -2.99
N ARG A 924 27.73 -22.71 -2.80
CA ARG A 924 28.34 -22.24 -1.55
C ARG A 924 27.85 -20.85 -1.16
N THR A 925 27.77 -19.90 -2.11
CA THR A 925 27.26 -18.55 -1.85
C THR A 925 25.78 -18.49 -1.45
N GLU A 926 24.95 -19.42 -1.94
CA GLU A 926 23.53 -19.58 -1.59
C GLU A 926 23.40 -20.09 -0.14
N ILE A 927 24.15 -21.14 0.19
CA ILE A 927 24.19 -21.76 1.53
C ILE A 927 24.79 -20.80 2.57
N GLU A 928 25.88 -20.11 2.27
CA GLU A 928 26.44 -19.05 3.12
C GLU A 928 25.45 -17.90 3.37
N GLY A 929 24.60 -17.59 2.38
CA GLY A 929 23.52 -16.61 2.54
C GLY A 929 22.50 -17.06 3.58
N THR A 930 22.11 -18.34 3.55
CA THR A 930 21.16 -18.92 4.50
C THR A 930 21.78 -19.11 5.89
N GLN A 931 23.07 -19.46 5.98
CA GLN A 931 23.81 -19.43 7.26
C GLN A 931 23.84 -18.03 7.88
N LYS A 932 24.03 -16.96 7.07
CA LYS A 932 23.97 -15.57 7.56
C LYS A 932 22.56 -15.18 8.01
N LEU A 933 21.51 -15.67 7.33
CA LEU A 933 20.12 -15.50 7.76
C LEU A 933 19.88 -16.10 9.15
N LEU A 934 20.22 -17.38 9.36
CA LEU A 934 20.04 -18.05 10.66
C LEU A 934 20.76 -17.38 11.83
N ASN A 935 21.92 -16.76 11.60
CA ASN A 935 22.61 -15.98 12.62
C ASN A 935 21.85 -14.70 12.99
N ASN A 936 21.15 -14.07 12.04
CA ASN A 936 20.25 -12.94 12.31
C ASN A 936 18.98 -13.40 13.04
N ASP A 937 18.37 -14.53 12.64
CA ASP A 937 17.17 -15.07 13.30
C ASP A 937 17.45 -15.47 14.75
N MET A 938 18.64 -16.02 15.02
CA MET A 938 19.12 -16.30 16.37
C MET A 938 19.31 -15.01 17.18
N ALA A 939 19.79 -13.92 16.56
CA ALA A 939 19.89 -12.62 17.20
C ALA A 939 18.51 -12.00 17.49
N GLU A 940 17.52 -12.14 16.60
CA GLU A 940 16.14 -11.75 16.88
C GLU A 940 15.54 -12.60 18.01
N LEU A 941 15.73 -13.93 18.01
CA LEU A 941 15.26 -14.80 19.10
C LEU A 941 15.83 -14.37 20.46
N ILE A 942 17.13 -14.06 20.54
CA ILE A 942 17.76 -13.53 21.77
C ILE A 942 17.14 -12.17 22.16
N SER A 943 16.83 -11.31 21.19
CA SER A 943 16.17 -10.02 21.42
C SER A 943 14.75 -10.19 21.97
N LYS A 944 13.92 -11.05 21.34
CA LYS A 944 12.56 -11.35 21.80
C LYS A 944 12.54 -12.06 23.16
N MET A 945 13.49 -12.95 23.42
CA MET A 945 13.67 -13.58 24.72
C MET A 945 13.97 -12.55 25.82
N ARG A 946 14.90 -11.62 25.58
CA ARG A 946 15.18 -10.51 26.52
C ARG A 946 13.95 -9.63 26.75
N LEU A 947 13.19 -9.33 25.69
CA LEU A 947 11.94 -8.57 25.79
C LEU A 947 10.88 -9.31 26.63
N ALA A 948 10.75 -10.63 26.47
CA ALA A 948 9.85 -11.48 27.25
C ALA A 948 10.27 -11.63 28.72
N GLN A 949 11.57 -11.60 29.01
CA GLN A 949 12.08 -11.52 30.39
C GLN A 949 11.78 -10.15 31.03
N GLN A 950 12.06 -9.05 30.34
CA GLN A 950 11.79 -7.70 30.83
C GLN A 950 10.30 -7.41 31.05
N ASN A 951 9.41 -8.03 30.27
CA ASN A 951 7.95 -7.86 30.36
C ASN A 951 7.23 -8.98 31.12
N ALA A 952 7.96 -9.83 31.86
CA ALA A 952 7.40 -11.00 32.54
C ALA A 952 6.30 -10.71 33.59
N ILE A 953 6.24 -9.46 34.07
CA ILE A 953 5.28 -8.96 35.07
C ILE A 953 4.36 -7.85 34.53
N THR A 954 4.42 -7.53 33.23
CA THR A 954 3.57 -6.50 32.61
C THR A 954 2.40 -7.14 31.85
N SER A 955 1.40 -6.34 31.47
CA SER A 955 0.28 -6.79 30.62
C SER A 955 0.73 -7.31 29.24
N LEU A 956 1.96 -7.02 28.81
CA LEU A 956 2.52 -7.47 27.54
C LEU A 956 3.10 -8.89 27.58
N LYS A 957 3.18 -9.54 28.75
CA LYS A 957 3.80 -10.86 28.97
C LYS A 957 3.51 -11.90 27.88
N GLU A 958 2.23 -12.11 27.57
CA GLU A 958 1.79 -13.16 26.64
C GLU A 958 2.06 -12.77 25.17
N GLU A 959 2.03 -11.49 24.82
CA GLU A 959 2.43 -11.02 23.48
C GLU A 959 3.96 -11.07 23.31
N CYS A 960 4.76 -10.76 24.34
CA CYS A 960 6.21 -10.94 24.29
C CYS A 960 6.63 -12.41 24.22
N LYS A 961 5.96 -13.31 24.97
CA LYS A 961 6.10 -14.78 24.79
C LYS A 961 5.79 -15.20 23.35
N LYS A 962 4.66 -14.75 22.81
CA LYS A 962 4.22 -15.08 21.44
C LYS A 962 5.23 -14.62 20.39
N GLN A 963 5.81 -13.42 20.53
CA GLN A 963 6.88 -12.97 19.64
C GLN A 963 8.18 -13.78 19.78
N MET A 964 8.53 -14.23 20.99
CA MET A 964 9.65 -15.17 21.19
C MET A 964 9.40 -16.52 20.51
N LEU A 965 8.17 -17.05 20.58
CA LEU A 965 7.78 -18.27 19.87
C LEU A 965 7.82 -18.10 18.35
N THR A 966 7.36 -16.96 17.81
CA THR A 966 7.43 -16.68 16.37
C THR A 966 8.88 -16.64 15.90
N ALA A 967 9.78 -15.95 16.61
CA ALA A 967 11.20 -15.90 16.25
C ALA A 967 11.85 -17.30 16.30
N ALA A 968 11.52 -18.12 17.30
CA ALA A 968 12.01 -19.50 17.39
C ALA A 968 11.45 -20.38 16.26
N HIS A 969 10.20 -20.19 15.86
CA HIS A 969 9.58 -20.94 14.77
C HIS A 969 10.18 -20.59 13.40
N ASN A 970 10.43 -19.31 13.14
CA ASN A 970 11.12 -18.86 11.93
C ASN A 970 12.51 -19.52 11.84
N LEU A 971 13.34 -19.41 12.88
CA LEU A 971 14.67 -20.04 12.95
C LEU A 971 14.63 -21.56 12.67
N ALA A 972 13.60 -22.27 13.11
CA ALA A 972 13.42 -23.70 12.80
C ALA A 972 12.97 -23.94 11.35
N MET A 973 12.16 -23.06 10.78
CA MET A 973 11.72 -23.13 9.37
C MET A 973 12.90 -22.84 8.44
N ASP A 974 13.68 -21.80 8.71
CA ASP A 974 14.87 -21.47 7.91
C ASP A 974 16.00 -22.48 8.11
N GLY A 975 16.07 -23.15 9.27
CA GLY A 975 16.92 -24.33 9.48
C GLY A 975 16.54 -25.48 8.55
N LYS A 976 15.24 -25.68 8.28
CA LYS A 976 14.76 -26.63 7.27
C LYS A 976 15.06 -26.14 5.85
N ASN A 977 14.87 -24.85 5.56
CA ASN A 977 15.21 -24.27 4.26
C ASN A 977 16.70 -24.46 3.91
N LEU A 978 17.60 -24.36 4.90
CA LEU A 978 19.03 -24.68 4.77
C LEU A 978 19.27 -26.15 4.38
N LEU A 979 18.58 -27.10 5.02
CA LEU A 979 18.65 -28.52 4.66
C LEU A 979 18.13 -28.77 3.24
N ASP A 980 16.98 -28.22 2.88
CA ASP A 980 16.39 -28.36 1.54
C ASP A 980 17.31 -27.75 0.45
N ALA A 981 18.10 -26.71 0.77
CA ALA A 981 19.14 -26.15 -0.10
C ALA A 981 20.40 -27.03 -0.19
N VAL A 982 20.88 -27.55 0.95
CA VAL A 982 22.02 -28.49 1.01
C VAL A 982 21.73 -29.79 0.27
N ASP A 983 20.50 -30.30 0.32
CA ASP A 983 20.09 -31.50 -0.42
C ASP A 983 20.00 -31.24 -1.93
N GLN A 984 19.48 -30.09 -2.35
CA GLN A 984 19.56 -29.68 -3.75
C GLN A 984 21.02 -29.54 -4.22
N ALA A 985 21.92 -29.05 -3.36
CA ALA A 985 23.35 -29.00 -3.66
C ALA A 985 23.97 -30.40 -3.83
N ARG A 986 23.68 -31.33 -2.90
CA ARG A 986 24.12 -32.74 -2.95
C ARG A 986 23.63 -33.46 -4.20
N VAL A 987 22.35 -33.26 -4.57
CA VAL A 987 21.76 -33.82 -5.80
C VAL A 987 22.43 -33.23 -7.05
N ARG A 988 22.59 -31.91 -7.13
CA ARG A 988 23.28 -31.24 -8.27
C ARG A 988 24.76 -31.65 -8.39
N ALA A 989 25.39 -32.08 -7.29
CA ALA A 989 26.79 -32.52 -7.25
C ALA A 989 26.99 -34.04 -7.45
N ASN A 990 25.93 -34.83 -7.63
CA ASN A 990 25.95 -36.31 -7.58
C ASN A 990 26.53 -36.90 -6.26
N LEU A 991 26.45 -36.15 -5.16
CA LEU A 991 26.84 -36.58 -3.82
C LEU A 991 25.66 -37.18 -3.01
N ALA A 992 24.46 -37.11 -3.56
CA ALA A 992 23.25 -37.70 -2.98
C ALA A 992 23.31 -39.24 -3.02
N LYS A 993 23.28 -39.88 -1.83
CA LYS A 993 23.00 -41.32 -1.72
C LYS A 993 21.49 -41.55 -1.95
N PRO A 994 21.07 -42.25 -3.02
CA PRO A 994 19.70 -42.74 -3.10
C PRO A 994 19.48 -43.75 -1.96
N LYS A 995 18.27 -43.76 -1.40
CA LYS A 995 17.85 -44.75 -0.42
C LYS A 995 17.94 -46.17 -1.03
N PRO A 996 18.54 -47.15 -0.33
CA PRO A 996 18.59 -48.53 -0.84
C PRO A 996 17.18 -49.09 -0.97
N GLU A 997 16.91 -49.82 -2.04
CA GLU A 997 15.67 -50.59 -2.21
C GLU A 997 15.68 -51.78 -1.23
N ASP A 998 14.62 -51.92 -0.42
CA ASP A 998 14.44 -53.10 0.45
C ASP A 998 14.21 -54.36 -0.42
N PRO A 999 14.88 -55.50 -0.12
CA PRO A 999 14.83 -56.72 -0.95
C PRO A 999 13.62 -57.65 -0.70
#